data_AF-A0A1T4MBJ8-F1
#
_entry.id   AF-A0A1T4MBJ8-F1
#
_cell.length_a   1.000
_cell.length_b   1.000
_cell.length_c   1.000
_cell.angle_alpha   90.00
_cell.angle_beta   90.00
_cell.angle_gamma   90.00
#
_symmetry.space_group_name_H-M   'P 1'
#
loop_
_entity.id
_entity.type
_entity.pdbx_description
1 polymer ?
#
loop_
_entity_poly.entity_id
_entity_poly.type
_entity_poly.pdbx_seq_one_letter_code
_entity_poly.pdbx_strand_id
1 'polypeptide(L)'
;MSELLAPAGNIEALDAAIGEGADAVYLGLKSFNARLRSSNFAWNQFEATVNSLHRQGKKIYVTVNTVSQEEETERLYRFLSYLNKIGPDGLIVQDYGVLRMCQEFFPNLELHGSTQINVESADGVNLLQKAGLSRVVVARELGLEEVRQIKQNTTCEIEMFVHGALCVSESGLCLFSSFLGGKSANRGMCTQACRRFYTAETASGQKQGYYFSPGDLQLIEKIPDLMDIGVESFKIEGRMKSAEYVGAVTAAYRYLMDHYQEDRKGAVAAAKRMLSTDFARSKTTYWYNFKTNEEGVEKAGSAILNPNQAGGTGIYLGRISKIRAASDEAKEKARLAAGPNADFEDYQIVMAQLAGGNYDPDPGDSIRLHKKDDSGRVSHKVRSVEFDDDGSRWIDIPRGFSREDEVYLLQTKSMSKHYPRVLPQDISRFRSQPGDEILPVLDLTPVAKNELSYFPEGTYVQVSTISDMFQIQSMSPIRVILELNFETQSDLLAHKTVLPFSKKQIIISLNPYVPQASAQELSETLEHLIADGFKTFIVNNLAEIQMLKGKGVNLIAGPYLYTFNRWAVSWLENQNIGAFITPIENNRENILNTFERNVRDRLMVTVYAYPALFRIRFKLPESYDFMYFWDKKEMPFKVLSNQDGTVVMPENPFSITDKTAQLQKDGFRRILIDFSRTKVTRAECKMVVNSIIKSQPIPETGRFNWKDGFYNPEKMEAYKASAERQAAEKAEMASSGRYNGYGRGGRKNGNFNSSSGYGKNGGDKRKKSNSFSKYSAPRGRGKR
;
A
#
# COMPACT_ATOMS: atom_id res chain seq x y z
N MET A 1 -9.05 2.09 31.31
CA MET A 1 -9.54 0.87 30.61
C MET A 1 -9.28 1.07 29.13
N SER A 2 -8.77 0.07 28.42
CA SER A 2 -8.49 0.17 26.98
C SER A 2 -9.77 0.28 26.15
N GLU A 3 -9.72 1.05 25.07
CA GLU A 3 -10.80 1.24 24.09
C GLU A 3 -10.88 0.05 23.13
N LEU A 4 -12.09 -0.45 22.86
CA LEU A 4 -12.35 -1.37 21.75
C LEU A 4 -12.80 -0.60 20.50
N LEU A 5 -11.92 -0.53 19.49
CA LEU A 5 -12.14 0.18 18.24
C LEU A 5 -12.57 -0.77 17.11
N ALA A 6 -13.85 -0.70 16.72
CA ALA A 6 -14.44 -1.55 15.70
C ALA A 6 -14.50 -0.88 14.31
N PRO A 7 -14.42 -1.65 13.21
CA PRO A 7 -14.55 -1.12 11.86
C PRO A 7 -16.01 -0.87 11.47
N ALA A 8 -16.29 0.28 10.85
CA ALA A 8 -17.58 0.57 10.22
C ALA A 8 -17.40 0.82 8.72
N GLY A 9 -17.66 -0.21 7.90
CA GLY A 9 -17.59 -0.13 6.43
C GLY A 9 -18.86 0.40 5.76
N ASN A 10 -20.00 0.20 6.42
CA ASN A 10 -21.35 0.61 6.04
C ASN A 10 -22.20 0.79 7.31
N ILE A 11 -23.49 1.10 7.15
CA ILE A 11 -24.39 1.35 8.29
C ILE A 11 -24.65 0.06 9.07
N GLU A 12 -24.78 -1.07 8.38
CA GLU A 12 -25.08 -2.36 9.02
C GLU A 12 -23.93 -2.79 9.94
N ALA A 13 -22.68 -2.61 9.51
CA ALA A 13 -21.50 -2.85 10.32
C ALA A 13 -21.36 -1.86 11.48
N LEU A 14 -21.80 -0.60 11.31
CA LEU A 14 -21.89 0.37 12.39
C LEU A 14 -22.90 -0.09 13.45
N ASP A 15 -24.09 -0.49 13.03
CA ASP A 15 -25.15 -0.99 13.91
C ASP A 15 -24.65 -2.22 14.70
N ALA A 16 -23.94 -3.14 14.04
CA ALA A 16 -23.33 -4.31 14.67
C ALA A 16 -22.22 -3.96 15.67
N ALA A 17 -21.29 -3.07 15.28
CA ALA A 17 -20.20 -2.65 16.15
C ALA A 17 -20.70 -2.02 17.45
N ILE A 18 -21.64 -1.08 17.36
CA ILE A 18 -22.20 -0.39 18.53
C ILE A 18 -23.06 -1.37 19.34
N GLY A 19 -23.87 -2.18 18.68
CA GLY A 19 -24.75 -3.17 19.33
C GLY A 19 -24.00 -4.25 20.12
N GLU A 20 -22.75 -4.55 19.75
CA GLU A 20 -21.89 -5.52 20.45
C GLU A 20 -20.86 -4.87 21.40
N GLY A 21 -21.02 -3.57 21.68
CA GLY A 21 -20.29 -2.89 22.75
C GLY A 21 -18.95 -2.29 22.37
N ALA A 22 -18.73 -1.94 21.09
CA ALA A 22 -17.58 -1.12 20.72
C ALA A 22 -17.59 0.23 21.46
N ASP A 23 -16.42 0.71 21.86
CA ASP A 23 -16.25 2.01 22.51
C ASP A 23 -16.11 3.14 21.48
N ALA A 24 -15.51 2.79 20.34
CA ALA A 24 -15.31 3.67 19.22
C ALA A 24 -15.47 2.91 17.90
N VAL A 25 -15.76 3.63 16.82
CA VAL A 25 -15.73 3.09 15.46
C VAL A 25 -14.79 3.88 14.57
N TYR A 26 -14.17 3.22 13.59
CA TYR A 26 -13.45 3.90 12.52
C TYR A 26 -14.06 3.62 11.15
N LEU A 27 -14.16 4.67 10.33
CA LEU A 27 -14.74 4.60 8.99
C LEU A 27 -13.97 5.44 7.98
N GLY A 28 -14.31 5.27 6.70
CA GLY A 28 -13.82 6.14 5.63
C GLY A 28 -14.98 6.69 4.79
N LEU A 29 -14.71 7.84 4.18
CA LEU A 29 -15.63 8.49 3.24
C LEU A 29 -15.26 8.11 1.81
N LYS A 30 -15.79 8.82 0.81
CA LYS A 30 -15.63 8.46 -0.60
C LYS A 30 -14.24 8.74 -1.19
N SER A 31 -13.35 9.38 -0.43
CA SER A 31 -11.99 9.75 -0.87
C SER A 31 -10.95 9.55 0.25
N PHE A 32 -9.67 9.62 -0.13
CA PHE A 32 -8.49 9.69 0.75
C PHE A 32 -8.36 8.60 1.83
N ASN A 33 -8.79 7.36 1.56
CA ASN A 33 -8.66 6.27 2.54
C ASN A 33 -8.23 4.94 1.91
N ALA A 34 -7.57 4.09 2.70
CA ALA A 34 -6.94 2.86 2.22
C ALA A 34 -7.91 1.73 1.80
N ARG A 35 -9.21 2.01 1.74
CA ARG A 35 -10.29 1.11 1.34
C ARG A 35 -11.28 1.82 0.39
N LEU A 36 -10.77 2.49 -0.64
CA LEU A 36 -11.60 3.18 -1.66
C LEU A 36 -12.64 2.27 -2.34
N ARG A 37 -12.45 0.95 -2.31
CA ARG A 37 -13.35 -0.04 -2.91
C ARG A 37 -14.48 -0.52 -1.98
N SER A 38 -14.54 -0.11 -0.71
CA SER A 38 -15.72 -0.39 0.13
C SER A 38 -16.86 0.60 -0.17
N SER A 39 -18.07 0.25 0.25
CA SER A 39 -19.27 1.11 0.14
C SER A 39 -19.02 2.52 0.64
N ASN A 40 -18.38 2.64 1.81
CA ASN A 40 -18.04 3.89 2.50
C ASN A 40 -19.28 4.76 2.80
N PHE A 41 -19.13 5.72 3.70
CA PHE A 41 -20.25 6.55 4.13
C PHE A 41 -20.46 7.73 3.17
N ALA A 42 -21.73 8.02 2.86
CA ALA A 42 -22.11 9.29 2.25
C ALA A 42 -22.01 10.44 3.26
N TRP A 43 -21.95 11.68 2.77
CA TRP A 43 -21.78 12.88 3.62
C TRP A 43 -22.85 13.03 4.69
N ASN A 44 -24.13 12.89 4.31
CA ASN A 44 -25.26 12.97 5.24
C ASN A 44 -25.27 11.82 6.26
N GLN A 45 -24.90 10.61 5.83
CA GLN A 45 -24.75 9.46 6.72
C GLN A 45 -23.63 9.70 7.74
N PHE A 46 -22.49 10.22 7.31
CA PHE A 46 -21.38 10.54 8.19
C PHE A 46 -21.74 11.58 9.25
N GLU A 47 -22.32 12.71 8.83
CA GLU A 47 -22.77 13.76 9.75
C GLU A 47 -23.82 13.23 10.75
N ALA A 48 -24.74 12.37 10.29
CA ALA A 48 -25.70 11.69 11.15
C ALA A 48 -25.03 10.71 12.14
N THR A 49 -23.99 10.00 11.70
CA THR A 49 -23.22 9.06 12.53
C THR A 49 -22.51 9.81 13.65
N VAL A 50 -21.78 10.89 13.33
CA VAL A 50 -21.08 11.70 14.33
C VAL A 50 -22.08 12.20 15.39
N ASN A 51 -23.19 12.79 14.96
CA ASN A 51 -24.22 13.26 15.87
C ASN A 51 -24.85 12.15 16.74
N SER A 52 -25.03 10.95 16.19
CA SER A 52 -25.68 9.85 16.91
C SER A 52 -24.74 9.14 17.88
N LEU A 53 -23.45 9.05 17.58
CA LEU A 53 -22.44 8.44 18.46
C LEU A 53 -22.07 9.37 19.62
N HIS A 54 -21.91 10.68 19.36
CA HIS A 54 -21.66 11.65 20.44
C HIS A 54 -22.79 11.68 21.47
N ARG A 55 -24.06 11.56 21.03
CA ARG A 55 -25.21 11.43 21.94
C ARG A 55 -25.18 10.15 22.80
N GLN A 56 -24.48 9.12 22.35
CA GLN A 56 -24.29 7.86 23.08
C GLN A 56 -22.97 7.84 23.88
N GLY A 57 -22.19 8.91 23.87
CA GLY A 57 -20.86 8.95 24.50
C GLY A 57 -19.83 8.03 23.83
N LYS A 58 -20.04 7.70 22.55
CA LYS A 58 -19.17 6.84 21.74
C LYS A 58 -18.36 7.70 20.76
N LYS A 59 -17.15 7.25 20.44
CA LYS A 59 -16.22 7.99 19.58
C LYS A 59 -16.26 7.51 18.12
N ILE A 60 -15.86 8.40 17.22
CA ILE A 60 -15.73 8.13 15.79
C ILE A 60 -14.43 8.69 15.22
N TYR A 61 -13.66 7.81 14.58
CA TYR A 61 -12.43 8.17 13.90
C TYR A 61 -12.57 8.05 12.38
N VAL A 62 -12.02 9.01 11.64
CA VAL A 62 -12.10 9.04 10.17
C VAL A 62 -10.75 8.75 9.58
N THR A 63 -10.68 7.78 8.66
CA THR A 63 -9.45 7.48 7.95
C THR A 63 -9.17 8.50 6.86
N VAL A 64 -8.01 9.16 6.93
CA VAL A 64 -7.40 10.00 5.89
C VAL A 64 -5.97 9.47 5.61
N ASN A 65 -5.88 8.16 5.40
CA ASN A 65 -4.65 7.37 5.48
C ASN A 65 -4.15 6.91 4.11
N THR A 66 -4.12 7.82 3.14
CA THR A 66 -3.50 7.57 1.85
C THR A 66 -2.54 8.69 1.49
N VAL A 67 -1.42 8.34 0.85
CA VAL A 67 -0.55 9.34 0.23
C VAL A 67 -1.28 10.09 -0.87
N SER A 68 -1.06 11.39 -0.98
CA SER A 68 -1.75 12.28 -1.92
C SER A 68 -0.78 12.98 -2.86
N GLN A 69 -1.15 13.05 -4.14
CA GLN A 69 -0.39 13.79 -5.15
C GLN A 69 -0.64 15.29 -5.03
N GLU A 70 0.27 16.08 -5.60
CA GLU A 70 0.20 17.54 -5.57
C GLU A 70 -1.13 18.08 -6.11
N GLU A 71 -1.62 17.51 -7.21
CA GLU A 71 -2.89 17.89 -7.84
C GLU A 71 -4.13 17.60 -6.96
N GLU A 72 -3.99 16.76 -5.94
CA GLU A 72 -5.08 16.38 -5.04
C GLU A 72 -5.13 17.25 -3.78
N THR A 73 -4.12 18.09 -3.53
CA THR A 73 -3.94 18.83 -2.27
C THR A 73 -5.08 19.81 -1.99
N GLU A 74 -5.62 20.49 -3.00
CA GLU A 74 -6.75 21.40 -2.82
C GLU A 74 -8.04 20.66 -2.45
N ARG A 75 -8.31 19.52 -3.10
CA ARG A 75 -9.43 18.65 -2.76
C ARG A 75 -9.27 18.06 -1.35
N LEU A 76 -8.03 17.72 -0.98
CA LEU A 76 -7.69 17.24 0.37
C LEU A 76 -7.94 18.34 1.41
N TYR A 77 -7.53 19.57 1.15
CA TYR A 77 -7.77 20.71 2.03
C TYR A 77 -9.26 20.97 2.28
N ARG A 78 -10.08 20.99 1.22
CA ARG A 78 -11.55 21.11 1.33
C ARG A 78 -12.16 19.98 2.14
N PHE A 79 -11.64 18.77 1.96
CA PHE A 79 -12.05 17.60 2.72
C PHE A 79 -11.70 17.73 4.21
N LEU A 80 -10.50 18.23 4.55
CA LEU A 80 -10.10 18.50 5.92
C LEU A 80 -10.91 19.63 6.56
N SER A 81 -11.21 20.71 5.81
CA SER A 81 -12.11 21.80 6.25
C SER A 81 -13.49 21.26 6.64
N TYR A 82 -14.05 20.41 5.77
CA TYR A 82 -15.32 19.73 6.06
C TYR A 82 -15.25 18.87 7.32
N LEU A 83 -14.22 18.04 7.46
CA LEU A 83 -14.06 17.19 8.66
C LEU A 83 -13.92 18.04 9.93
N ASN A 84 -13.15 19.13 9.88
CA ASN A 84 -13.03 20.09 10.99
C ASN A 84 -14.38 20.70 11.38
N LYS A 85 -15.25 21.00 10.41
CA LYS A 85 -16.60 21.50 10.67
C LYS A 85 -17.52 20.46 11.32
N ILE A 86 -17.44 19.20 10.89
CA ILE A 86 -18.29 18.12 11.45
C ILE A 86 -17.80 17.68 12.83
N GLY A 87 -16.48 17.71 13.07
CA GLY A 87 -15.87 17.39 14.36
C GLY A 87 -15.92 15.90 14.73
N PRO A 88 -15.33 14.98 13.93
CA PRO A 88 -15.05 13.63 14.42
C PRO A 88 -14.02 13.68 15.56
N ASP A 89 -13.93 12.60 16.36
CA ASP A 89 -13.02 12.52 17.51
C ASP A 89 -11.55 12.37 17.12
N GLY A 90 -11.25 12.08 15.86
CA GLY A 90 -9.87 12.04 15.36
C GLY A 90 -9.73 11.58 13.91
N LEU A 91 -8.64 11.96 13.28
CA LEU A 91 -8.27 11.55 11.92
C LEU A 91 -7.11 10.57 11.96
N ILE A 92 -7.27 9.43 11.28
CA ILE A 92 -6.20 8.43 11.13
C ILE A 92 -5.43 8.73 9.85
N VAL A 93 -4.20 9.24 9.97
CA VAL A 93 -3.45 9.89 8.90
C VAL A 93 -2.13 9.17 8.55
N GLN A 94 -1.72 9.26 7.29
CA GLN A 94 -0.42 8.72 6.81
C GLN A 94 0.44 9.81 6.17
N ASP A 95 -0.15 10.64 5.30
CA ASP A 95 0.57 11.61 4.49
C ASP A 95 1.03 12.80 5.34
N TYR A 96 2.34 13.10 5.31
CA TYR A 96 2.91 14.24 6.05
C TYR A 96 2.33 15.59 5.62
N GLY A 97 1.78 15.69 4.41
CA GLY A 97 1.05 16.87 3.96
C GLY A 97 -0.26 17.07 4.70
N VAL A 98 -0.97 15.99 5.07
CA VAL A 98 -2.15 16.09 5.96
C VAL A 98 -1.74 16.62 7.32
N LEU A 99 -0.65 16.10 7.90
CA LEU A 99 -0.13 16.58 9.18
C LEU A 99 0.18 18.08 9.10
N ARG A 100 0.93 18.50 8.07
CA ARG A 100 1.28 19.92 7.86
C ARG A 100 0.06 20.82 7.71
N MET A 101 -0.93 20.42 6.89
CA MET A 101 -2.15 21.20 6.68
C MET A 101 -2.99 21.32 7.97
N CYS A 102 -3.15 20.22 8.72
CA CYS A 102 -3.90 20.25 9.97
C CYS A 102 -3.20 21.09 11.04
N GLN A 103 -1.87 20.99 11.16
CA GLN A 103 -1.09 21.86 12.06
C GLN A 103 -1.27 23.34 11.74
N GLU A 104 -1.32 23.70 10.46
CA GLU A 104 -1.39 25.09 10.01
C GLU A 104 -2.82 25.66 10.07
N PHE A 105 -3.83 24.89 9.64
CA PHE A 105 -5.18 25.40 9.38
C PHE A 105 -6.27 24.80 10.24
N PHE A 106 -6.06 23.61 10.80
CA PHE A 106 -7.09 22.86 11.52
C PHE A 106 -6.56 22.31 12.86
N PRO A 107 -6.01 23.16 13.75
CA PRO A 107 -5.32 22.71 14.97
C PRO A 107 -6.23 22.01 15.98
N ASN A 108 -7.56 22.11 15.82
CA ASN A 108 -8.54 21.44 16.67
C ASN A 108 -8.83 20.00 16.22
N LEU A 109 -8.39 19.59 15.02
CA LEU A 109 -8.51 18.21 14.58
C LEU A 109 -7.47 17.35 15.29
N GLU A 110 -7.95 16.39 16.08
CA GLU A 110 -7.09 15.38 16.68
C GLU A 110 -6.54 14.43 15.59
N LEU A 111 -5.23 14.14 15.62
CA LEU A 111 -4.56 13.32 14.63
C LEU A 111 -3.97 12.05 15.24
N HIS A 112 -4.25 10.92 14.61
CA HIS A 112 -3.74 9.61 14.94
C HIS A 112 -2.85 9.09 13.81
N GLY A 113 -1.65 8.62 14.13
CA GLY A 113 -0.73 8.06 13.14
C GLY A 113 -1.22 6.71 12.64
N SER A 114 -1.48 6.56 11.34
CA SER A 114 -1.87 5.29 10.75
C SER A 114 -0.72 4.29 10.78
N THR A 115 -1.02 2.98 10.88
CA THR A 115 -0.02 1.91 10.70
C THR A 115 0.80 2.08 9.41
N GLN A 116 0.23 2.72 8.38
CA GLN A 116 0.93 2.98 7.11
C GLN A 116 1.98 4.10 7.17
N ILE A 117 2.13 4.81 8.30
CA ILE A 117 3.20 5.77 8.52
C ILE A 117 4.52 5.10 8.96
N ASN A 118 4.51 3.76 9.11
CA ASN A 118 5.69 2.93 9.35
C ASN A 118 6.41 3.31 10.65
N VAL A 119 5.75 3.03 11.79
CA VAL A 119 6.28 3.28 13.13
C VAL A 119 6.31 2.00 13.95
N GLU A 120 7.54 1.59 14.29
CA GLU A 120 7.86 0.32 14.95
C GLU A 120 8.62 0.50 16.28
N SER A 121 8.93 1.74 16.68
CA SER A 121 9.75 2.05 17.86
C SER A 121 9.31 3.35 18.56
N ALA A 122 9.74 3.48 19.83
CA ALA A 122 9.46 4.64 20.67
C ALA A 122 10.00 5.94 20.07
N ASP A 123 11.15 5.91 19.37
CA ASP A 123 11.71 7.09 18.70
C ASP A 123 10.76 7.63 17.61
N GLY A 124 10.18 6.74 16.80
CA GLY A 124 9.18 7.10 15.79
C GLY A 124 7.91 7.66 16.44
N VAL A 125 7.40 7.01 17.49
CA VAL A 125 6.22 7.48 18.25
C VAL A 125 6.48 8.86 18.86
N ASN A 126 7.63 9.07 19.50
CA ASN A 126 7.98 10.31 20.18
C ASN A 126 8.18 11.47 19.19
N LEU A 127 8.65 11.21 17.97
CA LEU A 127 8.72 12.23 16.92
C LEU A 127 7.31 12.66 16.47
N LEU A 128 6.41 11.71 16.27
CA LEU A 128 5.02 12.00 15.92
C LEU A 128 4.27 12.72 17.05
N GLN A 129 4.50 12.33 18.29
CA GLN A 129 3.94 13.00 19.46
C GLN A 129 4.36 14.48 19.52
N LYS A 130 5.65 14.76 19.30
CA LYS A 130 6.17 16.14 19.20
C LYS A 130 5.58 16.90 18.00
N ALA A 131 5.16 16.19 16.97
CA ALA A 131 4.45 16.75 15.81
C ALA A 131 2.94 16.92 16.06
N GLY A 132 2.44 16.68 17.28
CA GLY A 132 1.05 16.95 17.67
C GLY A 132 0.09 15.77 17.50
N LEU A 133 0.59 14.56 17.26
CA LEU A 133 -0.26 13.36 17.24
C LEU A 133 -0.54 12.89 18.67
N SER A 134 -1.82 12.67 18.99
CA SER A 134 -2.25 12.16 20.30
C SER A 134 -2.09 10.65 20.42
N ARG A 135 -2.20 9.94 19.29
CA ARG A 135 -2.18 8.48 19.22
C ARG A 135 -1.40 7.98 18.01
N VAL A 136 -0.74 6.83 18.15
CA VAL A 136 -0.07 6.14 17.03
C VAL A 136 -0.53 4.70 16.95
N VAL A 137 -1.01 4.31 15.76
CA VAL A 137 -1.27 2.92 15.41
C VAL A 137 0.05 2.26 15.03
N VAL A 138 0.63 1.49 15.94
CA VAL A 138 1.94 0.86 15.72
C VAL A 138 1.86 -0.23 14.63
N ALA A 139 3.01 -0.53 14.02
CA ALA A 139 3.14 -1.57 13.01
C ALA A 139 2.63 -2.94 13.52
N ARG A 140 2.07 -3.75 12.63
CA ARG A 140 1.48 -5.06 13.00
C ARG A 140 2.52 -6.13 13.25
N GLU A 141 3.74 -5.86 12.78
CA GLU A 141 4.87 -6.76 12.78
C GLU A 141 5.75 -6.69 14.04
N LEU A 142 5.21 -6.08 15.11
CA LEU A 142 5.82 -6.02 16.43
C LEU A 142 5.46 -7.23 17.31
N GLY A 143 6.35 -7.57 18.23
CA GLY A 143 6.13 -8.50 19.32
C GLY A 143 5.61 -7.87 20.60
N LEU A 144 5.21 -8.71 21.54
CA LEU A 144 4.70 -8.29 22.85
C LEU A 144 5.72 -7.45 23.64
N GLU A 145 6.99 -7.86 23.65
CA GLU A 145 8.06 -7.15 24.36
C GLU A 145 8.38 -5.80 23.70
N GLU A 146 8.37 -5.73 22.37
CA GLU A 146 8.57 -4.48 21.65
C GLU A 146 7.46 -3.47 21.98
N VAL A 147 6.20 -3.92 22.00
CA VAL A 147 5.07 -3.08 22.39
C VAL A 147 5.21 -2.59 23.84
N ARG A 148 5.63 -3.47 24.76
CA ARG A 148 5.90 -3.10 26.16
C ARG A 148 6.97 -2.01 26.25
N GLN A 149 8.07 -2.16 25.53
CA GLN A 149 9.17 -1.19 25.52
C GLN A 149 8.75 0.14 24.88
N ILE A 150 8.00 0.11 23.78
CA ILE A 150 7.43 1.34 23.20
C ILE A 150 6.60 2.06 24.24
N LYS A 151 5.69 1.35 24.91
CA LYS A 151 4.79 1.93 25.92
C LYS A 151 5.54 2.52 27.12
N GLN A 152 6.61 1.89 27.56
CA GLN A 152 7.45 2.38 28.65
C GLN A 152 8.25 3.64 28.29
N ASN A 153 8.53 3.86 27.00
CA ASN A 153 9.39 4.94 26.51
C ASN A 153 8.62 6.04 25.76
N THR A 154 7.30 6.08 25.88
CA THR A 154 6.46 7.13 25.30
C THR A 154 5.26 7.47 26.19
N THR A 155 4.73 8.67 26.00
CA THR A 155 3.47 9.10 26.64
C THR A 155 2.33 9.24 25.63
N CYS A 156 2.60 9.03 24.34
CA CYS A 156 1.59 8.98 23.28
C CYS A 156 0.68 7.75 23.48
N GLU A 157 -0.59 7.87 23.09
CA GLU A 157 -1.50 6.73 23.10
C GLU A 157 -1.08 5.71 22.04
N ILE A 158 -1.12 4.43 22.39
CA ILE A 158 -0.78 3.33 21.49
C ILE A 158 -2.07 2.61 21.07
N GLU A 159 -2.26 2.51 19.76
CA GLU A 159 -3.31 1.69 19.15
C GLU A 159 -2.67 0.53 18.37
N MET A 160 -3.30 -0.64 18.38
CA MET A 160 -2.82 -1.78 17.61
C MET A 160 -3.95 -2.60 17.00
N PHE A 161 -3.65 -3.20 15.84
CA PHE A 161 -4.53 -4.22 15.29
C PHE A 161 -4.43 -5.50 16.12
N VAL A 162 -5.56 -6.03 16.55
CA VAL A 162 -5.62 -7.27 17.34
C VAL A 162 -6.27 -8.44 16.61
N HIS A 163 -6.98 -8.16 15.52
CA HIS A 163 -7.74 -9.18 14.80
C HIS A 163 -7.95 -8.83 13.32
N GLY A 164 -8.01 -9.85 12.46
CA GLY A 164 -8.42 -9.73 11.06
C GLY A 164 -7.29 -9.87 10.04
N ALA A 165 -7.49 -9.36 8.82
CA ALA A 165 -6.60 -9.67 7.71
C ALA A 165 -5.21 -9.04 7.88
N LEU A 166 -4.18 -9.90 7.84
CA LEU A 166 -2.77 -9.50 8.02
C LEU A 166 -2.10 -9.12 6.69
N CYS A 167 -1.24 -8.11 6.71
CA CYS A 167 -0.32 -7.83 5.60
C CYS A 167 0.97 -8.62 5.83
N VAL A 168 1.50 -9.25 4.78
CA VAL A 168 2.84 -9.88 4.87
C VAL A 168 3.96 -8.84 4.80
N SER A 169 3.67 -7.69 4.18
CA SER A 169 4.64 -6.63 4.01
C SER A 169 4.79 -5.81 5.28
N GLU A 170 6.00 -5.31 5.51
CA GLU A 170 6.26 -4.18 6.40
C GLU A 170 5.31 -3.01 6.08
N SER A 171 4.82 -2.39 7.14
CA SER A 171 3.66 -1.50 7.12
C SER A 171 3.94 -0.23 6.34
N GLY A 172 3.10 0.06 5.33
CA GLY A 172 3.26 1.25 4.50
C GLY A 172 4.31 1.15 3.39
N LEU A 173 5.08 0.07 3.27
CA LEU A 173 6.21 -0.03 2.33
C LEU A 173 5.93 -0.83 1.04
N CYS A 174 4.72 -1.37 0.87
CA CYS A 174 4.40 -2.26 -0.26
C CYS A 174 4.13 -1.53 -1.58
N LEU A 175 4.93 -1.83 -2.60
CA LEU A 175 4.82 -1.31 -3.97
C LEU A 175 4.23 -2.33 -4.96
N PHE A 176 4.04 -3.59 -4.55
CA PHE A 176 3.80 -4.70 -5.47
C PHE A 176 2.58 -4.49 -6.39
N SER A 177 1.42 -4.16 -5.83
CA SER A 177 0.21 -3.90 -6.64
C SER A 177 0.34 -2.67 -7.54
N SER A 178 1.16 -1.69 -7.13
CA SER A 178 1.49 -0.53 -7.95
C SER A 178 2.34 -0.95 -9.13
N PHE A 179 3.39 -1.74 -8.91
CA PHE A 179 4.31 -2.19 -9.95
C PHE A 179 3.59 -2.93 -11.09
N LEU A 180 2.57 -3.72 -10.73
CA LEU A 180 1.78 -4.48 -11.69
C LEU A 180 0.79 -3.65 -12.52
N GLY A 181 0.52 -2.38 -12.17
CA GLY A 181 -0.45 -1.57 -12.92
C GLY A 181 -1.00 -0.34 -12.19
N GLY A 182 -0.18 0.40 -11.45
CA GLY A 182 -0.49 1.68 -10.79
C GLY A 182 -1.40 1.59 -9.57
N LYS A 183 -1.83 0.39 -9.14
CA LYS A 183 -2.77 0.19 -8.03
C LYS A 183 -2.07 0.18 -6.67
N SER A 184 -1.55 1.34 -6.26
CA SER A 184 -0.77 1.48 -5.02
C SER A 184 -1.54 1.08 -3.76
N ALA A 185 -0.88 0.28 -2.90
CA ALA A 185 -1.42 -0.10 -1.60
C ALA A 185 -1.54 1.12 -0.67
N ASN A 186 -0.59 2.05 -0.75
CA ASN A 186 -0.57 3.31 -0.02
C ASN A 186 -1.64 4.32 -0.47
N ARG A 187 -2.37 3.99 -1.54
CA ARG A 187 -3.53 4.75 -2.03
C ARG A 187 -4.84 3.96 -1.95
N GLY A 188 -4.86 2.88 -1.15
CA GLY A 188 -6.05 2.06 -0.94
C GLY A 188 -6.43 1.13 -2.09
N MET A 189 -5.53 0.92 -3.05
CA MET A 189 -5.79 0.14 -4.27
C MET A 189 -5.11 -1.23 -4.27
N CYS A 190 -4.58 -1.69 -3.14
CA CYS A 190 -3.90 -2.99 -2.99
C CYS A 190 -4.71 -4.16 -3.60
N THR A 191 -4.16 -4.83 -4.62
CA THR A 191 -4.79 -5.97 -5.31
C THR A 191 -4.50 -7.31 -4.65
N GLN A 192 -3.89 -7.30 -3.46
CA GLN A 192 -3.44 -8.48 -2.74
C GLN A 192 -2.51 -9.37 -3.59
N ALA A 193 -1.56 -8.75 -4.29
CA ALA A 193 -0.63 -9.45 -5.17
C ALA A 193 0.12 -10.58 -4.43
N CYS A 194 0.61 -10.34 -3.21
CA CYS A 194 1.26 -11.34 -2.37
C CYS A 194 0.43 -12.61 -2.10
N ARG A 195 -0.90 -12.55 -2.24
CA ARG A 195 -1.82 -13.68 -1.98
C ARG A 195 -2.24 -14.42 -3.26
N ARG A 196 -1.64 -14.09 -4.40
CA ARG A 196 -1.90 -14.76 -5.68
C ARG A 196 -1.21 -16.12 -5.73
N PHE A 197 -1.65 -16.93 -6.68
CA PHE A 197 -1.03 -18.20 -7.02
C PHE A 197 0.15 -17.94 -7.96
N TYR A 198 1.31 -18.50 -7.62
CA TYR A 198 2.57 -18.33 -8.36
C TYR A 198 3.18 -19.69 -8.71
N THR A 199 3.97 -19.72 -9.77
CA THR A 199 4.87 -20.83 -10.10
C THR A 199 6.28 -20.43 -9.66
N ALA A 200 7.00 -21.28 -8.91
CA ALA A 200 8.37 -21.04 -8.47
C ALA A 200 9.34 -22.11 -8.98
N GLU A 201 10.57 -21.72 -9.25
CA GLU A 201 11.66 -22.63 -9.65
C GLU A 201 12.39 -23.14 -8.41
N THR A 202 12.26 -24.42 -8.13
CA THR A 202 12.93 -25.10 -7.01
C THR A 202 13.97 -26.08 -7.51
N ALA A 203 14.87 -26.54 -6.64
CA ALA A 203 15.83 -27.61 -6.96
C ALA A 203 15.16 -28.89 -7.47
N SER A 204 13.91 -29.15 -7.08
CA SER A 204 13.10 -30.31 -7.50
C SER A 204 12.26 -30.08 -8.77
N GLY A 205 12.38 -28.91 -9.41
CA GLY A 205 11.57 -28.49 -10.56
C GLY A 205 10.58 -27.38 -10.21
N GLN A 206 9.60 -27.16 -11.09
CA GLN A 206 8.59 -26.12 -10.86
C GLN A 206 7.55 -26.55 -9.84
N LYS A 207 7.29 -25.70 -8.85
CA LYS A 207 6.23 -25.85 -7.85
C LYS A 207 5.24 -24.71 -7.99
N GLN A 208 3.99 -24.92 -7.60
CA GLN A 208 3.00 -23.84 -7.54
C GLN A 208 2.47 -23.66 -6.12
N GLY A 209 2.11 -22.43 -5.76
CA GLY A 209 1.59 -22.12 -4.43
C GLY A 209 1.26 -20.66 -4.17
N TYR A 210 0.65 -20.41 -3.00
CA TYR A 210 0.32 -19.10 -2.45
C TYR A 210 1.42 -18.61 -1.49
N TYR A 211 2.66 -18.60 -1.96
CA TYR A 211 3.86 -18.49 -1.13
C TYR A 211 3.81 -17.38 -0.08
N PHE A 212 3.33 -16.18 -0.43
CA PHE A 212 3.34 -15.03 0.47
C PHE A 212 1.98 -14.71 1.09
N SER A 213 1.08 -15.71 1.18
CA SER A 213 -0.24 -15.56 1.80
C SER A 213 -0.16 -15.83 3.31
N PRO A 214 -0.30 -14.82 4.19
CA PRO A 214 -0.30 -15.05 5.62
C PRO A 214 -1.70 -15.44 6.13
N GLY A 215 -1.73 -16.10 7.27
CA GLY A 215 -2.92 -16.26 8.10
C GLY A 215 -3.51 -14.92 8.57
N ASP A 216 -4.69 -14.97 9.20
CA ASP A 216 -5.33 -13.81 9.82
C ASP A 216 -4.82 -13.62 11.25
N LEU A 217 -4.63 -12.37 11.65
CA LEU A 217 -4.20 -12.01 13.00
C LEU A 217 -5.30 -12.36 14.00
N GLN A 218 -4.94 -12.97 15.12
CA GLN A 218 -5.81 -13.13 16.28
C GLN A 218 -4.99 -13.06 17.56
N LEU A 219 -5.18 -11.97 18.32
CA LEU A 219 -4.47 -11.73 19.58
C LEU A 219 -5.36 -11.90 20.82
N ILE A 220 -6.52 -12.55 20.70
CA ILE A 220 -7.48 -12.72 21.80
C ILE A 220 -6.82 -13.27 23.08
N GLU A 221 -5.83 -14.15 22.97
CA GLU A 221 -5.09 -14.70 24.12
C GLU A 221 -4.14 -13.71 24.80
N LYS A 222 -3.71 -12.71 24.04
CA LYS A 222 -2.74 -11.69 24.46
C LYS A 222 -3.40 -10.42 24.96
N ILE A 223 -4.71 -10.26 24.77
CA ILE A 223 -5.45 -9.06 25.21
C ILE A 223 -5.23 -8.76 26.70
N PRO A 224 -5.30 -9.74 27.64
CA PRO A 224 -4.99 -9.45 29.04
C PRO A 224 -3.59 -8.87 29.23
N ASP A 225 -2.56 -9.46 28.61
CA ASP A 225 -1.18 -8.96 28.71
C ASP A 225 -1.03 -7.55 28.13
N LEU A 226 -1.73 -7.25 27.03
CA LEU A 226 -1.69 -5.94 26.37
C LEU A 226 -2.44 -4.86 27.17
N MET A 227 -3.52 -5.25 27.85
CA MET A 227 -4.21 -4.37 28.80
C MET A 227 -3.35 -4.07 30.02
N ASP A 228 -2.66 -5.09 30.55
CA ASP A 228 -1.73 -4.94 31.68
C ASP A 228 -0.51 -4.06 31.30
N ILE A 229 -0.05 -4.12 30.04
CA ILE A 229 0.97 -3.20 29.49
C ILE A 229 0.46 -1.75 29.43
N GLY A 230 -0.86 -1.54 29.32
CA GLY A 230 -1.47 -0.22 29.19
C GLY A 230 -1.63 0.26 27.74
N VAL A 231 -1.86 -0.65 26.79
CA VAL A 231 -2.25 -0.27 25.42
C VAL A 231 -3.62 0.43 25.45
N GLU A 232 -3.73 1.61 24.84
CA GLU A 232 -4.93 2.44 24.89
C GLU A 232 -6.07 1.96 24.00
N SER A 233 -5.80 1.45 22.79
CA SER A 233 -6.87 1.06 21.86
C SER A 233 -6.57 -0.23 21.11
N PHE A 234 -7.53 -1.16 21.13
CA PHE A 234 -7.52 -2.39 20.36
C PHE A 234 -8.39 -2.27 19.13
N LYS A 235 -7.75 -2.28 17.96
CA LYS A 235 -8.38 -2.10 16.67
C LYS A 235 -8.67 -3.44 15.99
N ILE A 236 -9.91 -3.63 15.57
CA ILE A 236 -10.31 -4.79 14.75
C ILE A 236 -10.21 -4.43 13.26
N GLU A 237 -9.51 -5.24 12.46
CA GLU A 237 -9.51 -5.08 10.99
C GLU A 237 -10.77 -5.71 10.39
N GLY A 238 -11.55 -4.94 9.64
CA GLY A 238 -12.75 -5.51 9.01
C GLY A 238 -13.64 -4.55 8.22
N ARG A 239 -13.14 -3.39 7.74
CA ARG A 239 -13.99 -2.42 7.01
C ARG A 239 -14.61 -2.96 5.71
N MET A 240 -14.10 -4.07 5.17
CA MET A 240 -14.66 -4.75 4.00
C MET A 240 -15.39 -6.06 4.38
N LYS A 241 -15.55 -6.33 5.68
CA LYS A 241 -16.22 -7.52 6.19
C LYS A 241 -17.71 -7.24 6.43
N SER A 242 -18.48 -8.30 6.58
CA SER A 242 -19.91 -8.19 6.84
C SER A 242 -20.19 -7.70 8.26
N ALA A 243 -21.42 -7.23 8.50
CA ALA A 243 -21.86 -6.79 9.82
C ALA A 243 -21.78 -7.91 10.86
N GLU A 244 -22.02 -9.16 10.47
CA GLU A 244 -21.94 -10.33 11.33
C GLU A 244 -20.51 -10.61 11.78
N TYR A 245 -19.52 -10.48 10.88
CA TYR A 245 -18.12 -10.56 11.26
C TYR A 245 -17.77 -9.47 12.27
N VAL A 246 -18.16 -8.22 11.98
CA VAL A 246 -17.90 -7.09 12.88
C VAL A 246 -18.52 -7.33 14.25
N GLY A 247 -19.78 -7.76 14.29
CA GLY A 247 -20.48 -8.05 15.53
C GLY A 247 -19.85 -9.20 16.32
N ALA A 248 -19.63 -10.36 15.68
CA ALA A 248 -19.08 -11.54 16.35
C ALA A 248 -17.69 -11.29 16.95
N VAL A 249 -16.82 -10.61 16.20
CA VAL A 249 -15.47 -10.27 16.69
C VAL A 249 -15.57 -9.21 17.80
N THR A 250 -16.36 -8.15 17.62
CA THR A 250 -16.52 -7.11 18.65
C THR A 250 -17.03 -7.71 19.97
N ALA A 251 -18.06 -8.57 19.90
CA ALA A 251 -18.62 -9.25 21.07
C ALA A 251 -17.58 -10.10 21.80
N ALA A 252 -16.76 -10.85 21.08
CA ALA A 252 -15.75 -11.72 21.68
C ALA A 252 -14.66 -10.92 22.42
N TYR A 253 -14.16 -9.84 21.81
CA TYR A 253 -13.16 -8.98 22.44
C TYR A 253 -13.76 -8.19 23.61
N ARG A 254 -14.97 -7.64 23.46
CA ARG A 254 -15.69 -6.94 24.54
C ARG A 254 -15.89 -7.86 25.75
N TYR A 255 -16.41 -9.07 25.51
CA TYR A 255 -16.59 -10.07 26.57
C TYR A 255 -15.29 -10.35 27.31
N LEU A 256 -14.19 -10.57 26.60
CA LEU A 256 -12.90 -10.81 27.24
C LEU A 256 -12.46 -9.60 28.07
N MET A 257 -12.50 -8.39 27.49
CA MET A 257 -12.05 -7.17 28.15
C MET A 257 -12.85 -6.84 29.42
N ASP A 258 -14.14 -7.21 29.46
CA ASP A 258 -14.99 -7.02 30.65
C ASP A 258 -14.73 -8.03 31.77
N HIS A 259 -14.37 -9.28 31.43
CA HIS A 259 -14.37 -10.38 32.41
C HIS A 259 -12.98 -10.92 32.77
N TYR A 260 -11.90 -10.50 32.08
CA TYR A 260 -10.58 -11.10 32.29
C TYR A 260 -9.99 -10.87 33.68
N GLN A 261 -10.41 -9.82 34.39
CA GLN A 261 -9.96 -9.53 35.76
C GLN A 261 -10.57 -10.48 36.79
N GLU A 262 -11.79 -11.00 36.51
CA GLU A 262 -12.51 -11.93 37.40
C GLU A 262 -12.03 -13.38 37.19
N ASP A 263 -12.02 -13.83 35.93
CA ASP A 263 -11.51 -15.14 35.54
C ASP A 263 -10.81 -15.05 34.18
N ARG A 264 -9.50 -14.77 34.21
CA ARG A 264 -8.67 -14.65 33.02
C ARG A 264 -8.75 -15.90 32.13
N LYS A 265 -8.73 -17.11 32.71
CA LYS A 265 -8.69 -18.36 31.95
C LYS A 265 -10.04 -18.66 31.32
N GLY A 266 -11.13 -18.53 32.09
CA GLY A 266 -12.49 -18.72 31.60
C GLY A 266 -12.90 -17.69 30.57
N ALA A 267 -12.55 -16.41 30.77
CA ALA A 267 -12.84 -15.34 29.82
C ALA A 267 -12.17 -15.56 28.47
N VAL A 268 -10.88 -15.92 28.47
CA VAL A 268 -10.15 -16.27 27.22
C VAL A 268 -10.78 -17.48 26.53
N ALA A 269 -11.14 -18.53 27.28
CA ALA A 269 -11.77 -19.72 26.71
C ALA A 269 -13.15 -19.44 26.12
N ALA A 270 -13.96 -18.58 26.75
CA ALA A 270 -15.26 -18.15 26.24
C ALA A 270 -15.11 -17.31 24.96
N ALA A 271 -14.23 -16.31 24.97
CA ALA A 271 -13.99 -15.45 23.81
C ALA A 271 -13.45 -16.24 22.60
N LYS A 272 -12.54 -17.22 22.81
CA LYS A 272 -12.11 -18.14 21.74
C LYS A 272 -13.27 -18.93 21.15
N ARG A 273 -14.21 -19.41 21.98
CA ARG A 273 -15.40 -20.12 21.49
C ARG A 273 -16.30 -19.20 20.67
N MET A 274 -16.48 -17.94 21.09
CA MET A 274 -17.23 -16.95 20.31
C MET A 274 -16.58 -16.67 18.95
N LEU A 275 -15.24 -16.65 18.88
CA LEU A 275 -14.50 -16.49 17.63
C LEU A 275 -14.54 -17.73 16.73
N SER A 276 -14.98 -18.90 17.20
CA SER A 276 -15.03 -20.11 16.33
C SER A 276 -15.90 -19.94 15.08
N THR A 277 -16.81 -18.96 15.09
CA THR A 277 -17.68 -18.59 13.96
C THR A 277 -17.11 -17.49 13.06
N ASP A 278 -15.92 -16.96 13.35
CA ASP A 278 -15.28 -15.94 12.54
C ASP A 278 -14.58 -16.63 11.34
N PHE A 279 -15.33 -16.85 10.26
CA PHE A 279 -14.93 -17.58 9.04
C PHE A 279 -13.81 -16.88 8.24
N ALA A 280 -12.68 -16.67 8.89
CA ALA A 280 -11.45 -16.09 8.38
C ALA A 280 -10.42 -17.19 8.09
N ARG A 281 -9.24 -16.79 7.64
CA ARG A 281 -8.16 -17.73 7.27
C ARG A 281 -7.63 -18.47 8.50
N SER A 282 -6.68 -19.37 8.26
CA SER A 282 -5.85 -19.91 9.35
C SER A 282 -5.36 -18.76 10.25
N LYS A 283 -5.46 -18.93 11.57
CA LYS A 283 -5.11 -17.88 12.53
C LYS A 283 -3.62 -17.90 12.81
N THR A 284 -3.05 -16.73 13.00
CA THR A 284 -1.69 -16.56 13.49
C THR A 284 -1.66 -15.47 14.56
N THR A 285 -0.78 -15.64 15.54
CA THR A 285 -0.44 -14.60 16.51
C THR A 285 0.70 -13.71 15.98
N TYR A 286 1.12 -13.89 14.73
CA TYR A 286 2.26 -13.20 14.12
C TYR A 286 3.51 -13.30 15.01
N TRP A 287 4.05 -12.17 15.48
CA TRP A 287 5.31 -12.13 16.23
C TRP A 287 5.14 -12.35 17.75
N TYR A 288 3.90 -12.40 18.26
CA TYR A 288 3.60 -12.32 19.70
C TYR A 288 3.93 -13.59 20.51
N ASN A 289 4.40 -14.65 19.86
CA ASN A 289 4.79 -15.91 20.51
C ASN A 289 6.30 -16.19 20.47
N PHE A 290 7.11 -15.34 19.85
CA PHE A 290 8.57 -15.48 19.84
C PHE A 290 9.17 -14.77 21.05
N LYS A 291 10.16 -15.40 21.69
CA LYS A 291 10.80 -14.84 22.88
C LYS A 291 11.94 -13.89 22.54
N THR A 292 12.65 -14.14 21.44
CA THR A 292 13.75 -13.31 20.95
C THR A 292 13.55 -12.95 19.49
N ASN A 293 14.22 -11.89 19.05
CA ASN A 293 14.16 -11.45 17.65
C ASN A 293 14.75 -12.50 16.71
N GLU A 294 15.85 -13.14 17.09
CA GLU A 294 16.53 -14.18 16.32
C GLU A 294 15.62 -15.39 16.11
N GLU A 295 14.92 -15.82 17.17
CA GLU A 295 13.96 -16.92 17.08
C GLU A 295 12.83 -16.59 16.09
N GLY A 296 12.28 -15.39 16.18
CA GLY A 296 11.24 -14.93 15.27
C GLY A 296 11.72 -14.88 13.82
N VAL A 297 12.89 -14.30 13.55
CA VAL A 297 13.44 -14.18 12.19
C VAL A 297 13.57 -15.55 11.52
N GLU A 298 13.96 -16.57 12.29
CA GLU A 298 14.18 -17.92 11.78
C GLU A 298 12.89 -18.76 11.66
N LYS A 299 11.96 -18.64 12.63
CA LYS A 299 10.80 -19.57 12.72
C LYS A 299 9.47 -18.97 12.29
N ALA A 300 9.35 -17.65 12.21
CA ALA A 300 8.06 -16.99 11.99
C ALA A 300 7.44 -17.30 10.62
N GLY A 301 8.26 -17.51 9.59
CA GLY A 301 7.77 -17.85 8.25
C GLY A 301 6.82 -19.05 8.24
N SER A 302 7.14 -20.12 8.96
CA SER A 302 6.33 -21.35 9.01
C SER A 302 5.05 -21.18 9.84
N ALA A 303 5.04 -20.24 10.80
CA ALA A 303 3.89 -19.97 11.67
C ALA A 303 2.92 -18.93 11.10
N ILE A 304 3.37 -18.16 10.10
CA ILE A 304 2.62 -17.02 9.54
C ILE A 304 2.16 -17.30 8.13
N LEU A 305 3.01 -17.89 7.28
CA LEU A 305 2.70 -18.14 5.87
C LEU A 305 1.99 -19.49 5.69
N ASN A 306 1.04 -19.52 4.77
CA ASN A 306 0.37 -20.74 4.35
C ASN A 306 0.38 -20.87 2.82
N PRO A 307 1.39 -21.53 2.23
CA PRO A 307 1.53 -21.63 0.77
C PRO A 307 0.42 -22.47 0.12
N ASN A 308 -0.33 -23.23 0.91
CA ASN A 308 -1.38 -24.13 0.42
C ASN A 308 -2.79 -23.52 0.51
N GLN A 309 -2.94 -22.34 1.15
CA GLN A 309 -4.24 -21.70 1.35
C GLN A 309 -4.40 -20.49 0.43
N ALA A 310 -5.42 -20.54 -0.43
CA ALA A 310 -5.80 -19.42 -1.27
C ALA A 310 -6.12 -18.17 -0.45
N GLY A 311 -5.70 -17.00 -0.93
CA GLY A 311 -6.01 -15.74 -0.26
C GLY A 311 -7.51 -15.41 -0.27
N GLY A 312 -8.14 -15.32 0.91
CA GLY A 312 -9.47 -14.72 1.07
C GLY A 312 -10.65 -15.69 1.17
N THR A 313 -10.37 -16.92 1.58
CA THR A 313 -11.36 -17.98 1.71
C THR A 313 -11.83 -18.14 3.15
N GLY A 314 -13.14 -18.37 3.32
CA GLY A 314 -13.70 -18.78 4.60
C GLY A 314 -13.35 -20.25 4.93
N ILE A 315 -14.15 -20.94 5.75
CA ILE A 315 -13.82 -22.32 6.15
C ILE A 315 -13.87 -23.26 4.94
N TYR A 316 -12.82 -24.05 4.71
CA TYR A 316 -12.82 -25.04 3.63
C TYR A 316 -13.86 -26.15 3.88
N LEU A 317 -14.76 -26.31 2.92
CA LEU A 317 -15.85 -27.29 2.95
C LEU A 317 -15.57 -28.54 2.11
N GLY A 318 -14.45 -28.57 1.39
CA GLY A 318 -14.12 -29.67 0.50
C GLY A 318 -14.12 -29.27 -0.97
N ARG A 319 -14.08 -30.28 -1.84
CA ARG A 319 -14.13 -30.13 -3.30
C ARG A 319 -15.44 -30.62 -3.86
N ILE A 320 -15.84 -30.06 -4.99
CA ILE A 320 -16.93 -30.61 -5.78
C ILE A 320 -16.51 -32.00 -6.29
N SER A 321 -17.23 -33.03 -5.87
CA SER A 321 -17.00 -34.41 -6.29
C SER A 321 -17.86 -34.78 -7.50
N LYS A 322 -19.10 -34.29 -7.55
CA LYS A 322 -20.07 -34.52 -8.64
C LYS A 322 -20.94 -33.29 -8.87
N ILE A 323 -21.46 -33.16 -10.10
CA ILE A 323 -22.41 -32.13 -10.50
C ILE A 323 -23.55 -32.78 -11.27
N ARG A 324 -24.77 -32.28 -11.08
CA ARG A 324 -25.95 -32.64 -11.87
C ARG A 324 -26.83 -31.42 -12.18
N ALA A 325 -27.77 -31.60 -13.10
CA ALA A 325 -28.78 -30.58 -13.38
C ALA A 325 -29.65 -30.33 -12.14
N ALA A 326 -29.99 -29.05 -11.89
CA ALA A 326 -30.92 -28.69 -10.83
C ALA A 326 -32.35 -29.15 -11.16
N SER A 327 -33.09 -29.57 -10.13
CA SER A 327 -34.52 -29.82 -10.22
C SER A 327 -35.28 -28.54 -10.58
N ASP A 328 -36.50 -28.68 -11.11
CA ASP A 328 -37.32 -27.52 -11.45
C ASP A 328 -37.74 -26.72 -10.20
N GLU A 329 -37.88 -27.40 -9.06
CA GLU A 329 -38.13 -26.76 -7.75
C GLU A 329 -36.96 -25.90 -7.29
N ALA A 330 -35.72 -26.39 -7.42
CA ALA A 330 -34.52 -25.63 -7.09
C ALA A 330 -34.37 -24.41 -8.02
N LYS A 331 -34.61 -24.57 -9.32
CA LYS A 331 -34.59 -23.45 -10.28
C LYS A 331 -35.63 -22.40 -9.95
N GLU A 332 -36.84 -22.80 -9.57
CA GLU A 332 -37.91 -21.86 -9.21
C GLU A 332 -37.57 -21.08 -7.93
N LYS A 333 -36.99 -21.73 -6.91
CA LYS A 333 -36.48 -21.04 -5.71
C LYS A 333 -35.38 -20.03 -6.06
N ALA A 334 -34.46 -20.38 -6.95
CA ALA A 334 -33.42 -19.46 -7.40
C ALA A 334 -34.01 -18.24 -8.13
N ARG A 335 -35.00 -18.46 -9.01
CA ARG A 335 -35.71 -17.40 -9.74
C ARG A 335 -36.44 -16.44 -8.80
N LEU A 336 -37.21 -16.96 -7.84
CA LEU A 336 -37.94 -16.14 -6.86
C LEU A 336 -37.00 -15.29 -5.99
N ALA A 337 -35.83 -15.84 -5.63
CA ALA A 337 -34.86 -15.15 -4.79
C ALA A 337 -34.06 -14.06 -5.53
N ALA A 338 -33.94 -14.12 -6.85
CA ALA A 338 -33.18 -13.16 -7.64
C ALA A 338 -33.91 -11.80 -7.80
N GLY A 339 -35.22 -11.78 -7.55
CA GLY A 339 -36.05 -10.59 -7.68
C GLY A 339 -36.44 -10.31 -9.14
N PRO A 340 -37.36 -9.35 -9.37
CA PRO A 340 -38.00 -9.15 -10.67
C PRO A 340 -37.10 -8.60 -11.78
N ASN A 341 -35.91 -8.08 -11.45
CA ASN A 341 -34.99 -7.41 -12.38
C ASN A 341 -33.65 -8.15 -12.56
N ALA A 342 -33.53 -9.39 -12.09
CA ALA A 342 -32.29 -10.16 -12.27
C ALA A 342 -32.18 -10.72 -13.70
N ASP A 343 -30.97 -10.71 -14.26
CA ASP A 343 -30.72 -11.29 -15.57
C ASP A 343 -30.89 -12.81 -15.53
N PHE A 344 -31.29 -13.40 -16.67
CA PHE A 344 -31.57 -14.84 -16.75
C PHE A 344 -30.39 -15.72 -16.28
N GLU A 345 -29.16 -15.27 -16.50
CA GLU A 345 -27.95 -15.98 -16.07
C GLU A 345 -27.72 -15.95 -14.56
N ASP A 346 -28.17 -14.92 -13.85
CA ASP A 346 -27.88 -14.68 -12.43
C ASP A 346 -28.54 -15.71 -11.48
N TYR A 347 -29.55 -16.42 -11.98
CA TYR A 347 -30.26 -17.46 -11.25
C TYR A 347 -30.16 -18.85 -11.90
N GLN A 348 -29.25 -19.03 -12.86
CA GLN A 348 -28.92 -20.37 -13.37
C GLN A 348 -28.03 -21.13 -12.39
N ILE A 349 -28.59 -22.20 -11.83
CA ILE A 349 -27.91 -23.06 -10.86
C ILE A 349 -27.74 -24.50 -11.38
N VAL A 350 -26.79 -25.22 -10.77
CA VAL A 350 -26.62 -26.67 -10.84
C VAL A 350 -26.51 -27.22 -9.42
N MET A 351 -26.67 -28.53 -9.26
CA MET A 351 -26.51 -29.19 -7.96
C MET A 351 -25.13 -29.81 -7.88
N ALA A 352 -24.45 -29.61 -6.75
CA ALA A 352 -23.12 -30.14 -6.50
C ALA A 352 -23.07 -30.96 -5.21
N GLN A 353 -22.38 -32.10 -5.29
CA GLN A 353 -22.00 -32.90 -4.13
C GLN A 353 -20.58 -32.50 -3.72
N LEU A 354 -20.35 -32.31 -2.42
CA LEU A 354 -19.03 -32.01 -1.88
C LEU A 354 -18.36 -33.28 -1.34
N ALA A 355 -17.04 -33.33 -1.38
CA ALA A 355 -16.22 -34.33 -0.73
C ALA A 355 -15.11 -33.68 0.10
N GLY A 356 -14.98 -34.12 1.35
CA GLY A 356 -14.13 -33.50 2.37
C GLY A 356 -14.89 -32.42 3.16
N GLY A 357 -14.17 -31.72 4.06
CA GLY A 357 -14.76 -30.73 4.96
C GLY A 357 -15.46 -31.35 6.18
N ASN A 358 -15.75 -30.52 7.19
CA ASN A 358 -16.42 -30.92 8.44
C ASN A 358 -17.82 -30.28 8.59
N TYR A 359 -18.33 -29.60 7.56
CA TYR A 359 -19.59 -28.87 7.62
C TYR A 359 -20.33 -28.99 6.28
N ASP A 360 -21.63 -29.19 6.36
CA ASP A 360 -22.53 -29.34 5.23
C ASP A 360 -23.39 -28.07 5.09
N PRO A 361 -23.25 -27.28 4.00
CA PRO A 361 -23.92 -25.97 3.88
C PRO A 361 -25.44 -26.07 3.80
N ASP A 362 -26.16 -25.32 4.63
CA ASP A 362 -27.63 -25.29 4.65
C ASP A 362 -28.23 -24.11 3.87
N PRO A 363 -29.53 -24.16 3.50
CA PRO A 363 -30.20 -23.02 2.90
C PRO A 363 -30.12 -21.76 3.77
N GLY A 364 -29.56 -20.69 3.21
CA GLY A 364 -29.28 -19.42 3.88
C GLY A 364 -27.79 -19.20 4.15
N ASP A 365 -26.98 -20.24 4.15
CA ASP A 365 -25.52 -20.13 4.26
C ASP A 365 -24.93 -19.47 3.01
N SER A 366 -23.84 -18.74 3.19
CA SER A 366 -23.09 -18.16 2.07
C SER A 366 -21.80 -18.94 1.89
N ILE A 367 -21.56 -19.39 0.66
CA ILE A 367 -20.36 -20.11 0.26
C ILE A 367 -19.57 -19.33 -0.79
N ARG A 368 -18.31 -19.71 -0.96
CA ARG A 368 -17.41 -19.22 -2.01
C ARG A 368 -16.92 -20.42 -2.80
N LEU A 369 -17.14 -20.40 -4.11
CA LEU A 369 -16.65 -21.41 -5.04
C LEU A 369 -15.40 -20.93 -5.74
N HIS A 370 -14.40 -21.80 -5.83
CA HIS A 370 -13.08 -21.53 -6.38
C HIS A 370 -12.79 -22.52 -7.50
N LYS A 371 -12.55 -22.02 -8.70
CA LYS A 371 -12.08 -22.89 -9.78
C LYS A 371 -10.71 -23.45 -9.43
N LYS A 372 -10.46 -24.72 -9.74
CA LYS A 372 -9.18 -25.41 -9.46
C LYS A 372 -7.95 -24.80 -10.13
N ASP A 373 -8.15 -24.07 -11.23
CA ASP A 373 -7.12 -23.29 -11.94
C ASP A 373 -7.01 -21.84 -11.42
N ASP A 374 -7.80 -21.50 -10.40
CA ASP A 374 -7.94 -20.16 -9.82
C ASP A 374 -8.30 -19.09 -10.89
N SER A 375 -8.98 -19.48 -11.97
CA SER A 375 -9.45 -18.58 -13.04
C SER A 375 -10.68 -17.76 -12.63
N GLY A 376 -11.41 -18.20 -11.60
CA GLY A 376 -12.62 -17.52 -11.14
C GLY A 376 -13.01 -17.90 -9.72
N ARG A 377 -13.64 -16.95 -9.03
CA ARG A 377 -14.18 -17.11 -7.68
C ARG A 377 -15.55 -16.44 -7.59
N VAL A 378 -16.56 -17.16 -7.13
CA VAL A 378 -17.94 -16.66 -7.04
C VAL A 378 -18.48 -16.90 -5.64
N SER A 379 -19.08 -15.86 -5.05
CA SER A 379 -19.85 -16.04 -3.81
C SER A 379 -21.25 -16.44 -4.17
N HIS A 380 -21.80 -17.42 -3.47
CA HIS A 380 -23.14 -17.93 -3.70
C HIS A 380 -23.84 -18.11 -2.37
N LYS A 381 -25.10 -17.67 -2.28
CA LYS A 381 -25.94 -18.00 -1.14
C LYS A 381 -26.64 -19.30 -1.46
N VAL A 382 -26.46 -20.32 -0.61
CA VAL A 382 -27.13 -21.61 -0.76
C VAL A 382 -28.63 -21.40 -0.52
N ARG A 383 -29.45 -21.88 -1.44
CA ARG A 383 -30.92 -21.68 -1.45
C ARG A 383 -31.65 -23.01 -1.34
N SER A 384 -31.07 -24.09 -1.86
CA SER A 384 -31.68 -25.41 -1.87
C SER A 384 -30.66 -26.50 -1.60
N VAL A 385 -31.11 -27.49 -0.83
CA VAL A 385 -30.39 -28.74 -0.58
C VAL A 385 -31.32 -29.88 -0.97
N GLU A 386 -30.78 -30.84 -1.71
CA GLU A 386 -31.48 -32.04 -2.15
C GLU A 386 -30.76 -33.28 -1.60
N PHE A 387 -31.49 -34.38 -1.44
CA PHE A 387 -30.97 -35.66 -0.99
C PHE A 387 -31.38 -36.74 -1.97
N ASP A 388 -30.46 -37.67 -2.24
CA ASP A 388 -30.77 -38.91 -2.94
C ASP A 388 -31.18 -40.00 -1.94
N ASP A 389 -31.79 -41.06 -2.44
CA ASP A 389 -32.23 -42.21 -1.63
C ASP A 389 -31.07 -42.90 -0.89
N ASP A 390 -29.83 -42.77 -1.39
CA ASP A 390 -28.62 -43.29 -0.75
C ASP A 390 -28.02 -42.37 0.33
N GLY A 391 -28.69 -41.25 0.63
CA GLY A 391 -28.25 -40.24 1.58
C GLY A 391 -27.27 -39.21 1.01
N SER A 392 -26.95 -39.26 -0.30
CA SER A 392 -26.10 -38.26 -0.95
C SER A 392 -26.72 -36.87 -0.88
N ARG A 393 -25.99 -35.92 -0.29
CA ARG A 393 -26.42 -34.53 -0.14
C ARG A 393 -25.90 -33.66 -1.28
N TRP A 394 -26.79 -32.83 -1.83
CA TRP A 394 -26.49 -31.92 -2.93
C TRP A 394 -26.88 -30.48 -2.58
N ILE A 395 -26.00 -29.53 -2.85
CA ILE A 395 -26.24 -28.09 -2.65
C ILE A 395 -26.35 -27.39 -4.00
N ASP A 396 -27.17 -26.33 -4.08
CA ASP A 396 -27.18 -25.49 -5.29
C ASP A 396 -25.94 -24.59 -5.36
N ILE A 397 -25.39 -24.50 -6.58
CA ILE A 397 -24.24 -23.66 -6.91
C ILE A 397 -24.47 -22.97 -8.26
N PRO A 398 -23.80 -21.86 -8.57
CA PRO A 398 -23.91 -21.22 -9.87
C PRO A 398 -23.27 -22.10 -10.97
N ARG A 399 -23.69 -21.91 -12.22
CA ARG A 399 -23.08 -22.58 -13.37
C ARG A 399 -21.59 -22.18 -13.54
N GLY A 400 -20.87 -23.02 -14.28
CA GLY A 400 -19.48 -22.75 -14.68
C GLY A 400 -18.41 -23.31 -13.76
N PHE A 401 -18.80 -24.02 -12.70
CA PHE A 401 -17.92 -24.80 -11.82
C PHE A 401 -17.95 -26.29 -12.19
N SER A 402 -16.90 -27.03 -11.81
CA SER A 402 -16.62 -28.40 -12.22
C SER A 402 -16.04 -29.24 -11.07
N ARG A 403 -15.88 -30.54 -11.31
CA ARG A 403 -15.21 -31.45 -10.35
C ARG A 403 -13.79 -30.97 -10.03
N GLU A 404 -13.42 -31.13 -8.76
CA GLU A 404 -12.19 -30.64 -8.11
C GLU A 404 -12.16 -29.14 -7.77
N ASP A 405 -13.18 -28.37 -8.15
CA ASP A 405 -13.29 -26.99 -7.68
C ASP A 405 -13.57 -26.96 -6.18
N GLU A 406 -12.98 -26.00 -5.49
CA GLU A 406 -13.01 -25.92 -4.02
C GLU A 406 -14.18 -25.06 -3.54
N VAL A 407 -14.76 -25.44 -2.41
CA VAL A 407 -15.89 -24.71 -1.79
C VAL A 407 -15.52 -24.31 -0.37
N TYR A 408 -15.89 -23.08 -0.01
CA TYR A 408 -15.58 -22.50 1.29
C TYR A 408 -16.82 -21.84 1.90
N LEU A 409 -17.05 -21.99 3.21
CA LEU A 409 -18.13 -21.33 3.95
C LEU A 409 -17.72 -19.92 4.33
N LEU A 410 -18.49 -18.93 3.90
CA LEU A 410 -18.30 -17.53 4.24
C LEU A 410 -19.13 -17.10 5.45
N GLN A 411 -20.33 -17.66 5.62
CA GLN A 411 -21.29 -17.29 6.65
C GLN A 411 -22.35 -18.38 6.81
N THR A 412 -22.79 -18.62 8.05
CA THR A 412 -23.96 -19.45 8.32
C THR A 412 -25.19 -18.59 8.56
N LYS A 413 -26.37 -19.16 8.31
CA LYS A 413 -27.65 -18.48 8.58
C LYS A 413 -27.77 -18.03 10.04
N SER A 414 -27.32 -18.85 10.99
CA SER A 414 -27.41 -18.58 12.44
C SER A 414 -26.62 -17.36 12.90
N MET A 415 -25.62 -16.93 12.14
CA MET A 415 -24.85 -15.71 12.43
C MET A 415 -25.60 -14.41 12.10
N SER A 416 -26.73 -14.49 11.40
CA SER A 416 -27.49 -13.30 11.00
C SER A 416 -28.22 -12.73 12.20
N LYS A 417 -27.63 -11.70 12.84
CA LYS A 417 -28.23 -10.96 13.96
C LYS A 417 -28.78 -9.61 13.46
N HIS A 418 -29.98 -9.26 13.91
CA HIS A 418 -30.54 -7.93 13.66
C HIS A 418 -30.06 -6.96 14.75
N TYR A 419 -29.45 -5.86 14.35
CA TYR A 419 -28.96 -4.83 15.26
C TYR A 419 -29.87 -3.61 15.24
N PRO A 420 -30.13 -2.98 16.40
CA PRO A 420 -30.80 -1.69 16.44
C PRO A 420 -30.08 -0.65 15.59
N ARG A 421 -30.84 0.17 14.88
CA ARG A 421 -30.28 1.25 14.05
C ARG A 421 -29.65 2.32 14.93
N VAL A 422 -28.39 2.63 14.67
CA VAL A 422 -27.67 3.74 15.30
C VAL A 422 -28.14 5.08 14.74
N LEU A 423 -28.42 5.11 13.43
CA LEU A 423 -28.90 6.31 12.75
C LEU A 423 -30.42 6.48 12.87
N PRO A 424 -30.92 7.73 12.95
CA PRO A 424 -32.35 8.00 12.85
C PRO A 424 -32.89 7.58 11.46
N GLN A 425 -34.19 7.29 11.39
CA GLN A 425 -34.84 6.94 10.12
C GLN A 425 -34.76 8.08 9.09
N ASP A 426 -34.95 9.33 9.54
CA ASP A 426 -34.79 10.52 8.70
C ASP A 426 -33.43 11.19 8.94
N ILE A 427 -32.61 11.21 7.89
CA ILE A 427 -31.31 11.90 7.85
C ILE A 427 -31.29 13.08 6.88
N SER A 428 -32.45 13.51 6.36
CA SER A 428 -32.56 14.57 5.34
C SER A 428 -32.10 15.96 5.81
N ARG A 429 -32.04 16.18 7.13
CA ARG A 429 -31.52 17.40 7.75
C ARG A 429 -29.99 17.52 7.65
N PHE A 430 -29.30 16.40 7.48
CA PHE A 430 -27.83 16.36 7.36
C PHE A 430 -27.45 16.58 5.90
N ARG A 431 -26.82 17.71 5.61
CA ARG A 431 -26.57 18.20 4.24
C ARG A 431 -25.17 18.78 4.06
N SER A 432 -24.34 18.74 5.09
CA SER A 432 -23.00 19.30 5.03
C SER A 432 -22.15 18.51 4.02
N GLN A 433 -21.37 19.20 3.20
CA GLN A 433 -20.43 18.64 2.22
C GLN A 433 -19.17 19.52 2.15
N PRO A 434 -18.05 19.04 1.58
CA PRO A 434 -16.91 19.90 1.25
C PRO A 434 -17.33 21.10 0.41
N GLY A 435 -16.85 22.29 0.78
CA GLY A 435 -17.14 23.54 0.10
C GLY A 435 -16.19 23.80 -1.07
N ASP A 436 -16.09 25.07 -1.45
CA ASP A 436 -15.22 25.59 -2.50
C ASP A 436 -13.96 26.28 -1.96
N GLU A 437 -13.60 26.04 -0.69
CA GLU A 437 -12.47 26.69 -0.04
C GLU A 437 -11.17 26.51 -0.84
N ILE A 438 -10.39 27.57 -0.96
CA ILE A 438 -9.15 27.57 -1.75
C ILE A 438 -8.00 27.28 -0.81
N LEU A 439 -7.20 26.26 -1.14
CA LEU A 439 -5.97 25.95 -0.43
C LEU A 439 -5.00 27.14 -0.51
N PRO A 440 -4.55 27.70 0.63
CA PRO A 440 -3.52 28.73 0.61
C PRO A 440 -2.25 28.26 -0.09
N VAL A 441 -1.59 29.16 -0.81
CA VAL A 441 -0.34 28.86 -1.51
C VAL A 441 0.75 28.55 -0.50
N LEU A 442 1.49 27.46 -0.72
CA LEU A 442 2.70 27.12 -0.01
C LEU A 442 3.87 27.16 -0.99
N ASP A 443 4.83 28.03 -0.71
CA ASP A 443 6.11 28.05 -1.41
C ASP A 443 7.13 27.26 -0.60
N LEU A 444 7.79 26.31 -1.26
CA LEU A 444 8.90 25.58 -0.65
C LEU A 444 10.10 26.50 -0.47
N THR A 445 10.81 26.32 0.64
CA THR A 445 11.96 27.15 0.98
C THR A 445 13.06 27.00 -0.10
N PRO A 446 13.47 28.06 -0.80
CA PRO A 446 14.61 28.01 -1.71
C PRO A 446 15.89 27.71 -0.94
N VAL A 447 16.80 26.94 -1.54
CA VAL A 447 18.09 26.62 -0.93
C VAL A 447 19.04 27.80 -1.06
N ALA A 448 19.67 28.22 0.03
CA ALA A 448 20.72 29.23 -0.03
C ALA A 448 22.04 28.67 -0.59
N LYS A 449 22.91 29.57 -1.07
CA LYS A 449 24.22 29.18 -1.62
C LYS A 449 25.03 28.43 -0.56
N ASN A 450 25.51 27.23 -0.89
CA ASN A 450 26.31 26.30 -0.07
C ASN A 450 25.54 25.38 0.90
N GLU A 451 24.23 25.55 1.12
CA GLU A 451 23.47 24.68 2.03
C GLU A 451 23.44 23.21 1.56
N LEU A 452 23.45 22.97 0.24
CA LEU A 452 23.52 21.62 -0.34
C LEU A 452 24.95 21.17 -0.71
N SER A 453 26.00 21.71 -0.08
CA SER A 453 27.39 21.30 -0.35
C SER A 453 27.65 19.81 -0.06
N TYR A 454 26.90 19.21 0.87
CA TYR A 454 26.92 17.78 1.17
C TYR A 454 26.21 16.92 0.11
N PHE A 455 25.40 17.54 -0.75
CA PHE A 455 24.57 16.92 -1.78
C PHE A 455 24.90 17.53 -3.15
N PRO A 456 26.10 17.30 -3.70
CA PRO A 456 26.52 17.88 -4.98
C PRO A 456 25.70 17.38 -6.18
N GLU A 457 25.73 18.13 -7.27
CA GLU A 457 25.15 17.72 -8.56
C GLU A 457 25.93 16.53 -9.16
N GLY A 458 25.22 15.64 -9.86
CA GLY A 458 25.85 14.50 -10.55
C GLY A 458 25.13 13.17 -10.33
N THR A 459 25.86 12.09 -10.63
CA THR A 459 25.36 10.71 -10.58
C THR A 459 25.70 10.06 -9.25
N TYR A 460 24.67 9.61 -8.55
CA TYR A 460 24.76 8.83 -7.32
C TYR A 460 24.56 7.36 -7.68
N VAL A 461 25.31 6.48 -7.01
CA VAL A 461 25.16 5.03 -7.18
C VAL A 461 24.98 4.38 -5.81
N GLN A 462 23.92 3.59 -5.67
CA GLN A 462 23.59 2.89 -4.43
C GLN A 462 23.88 1.39 -4.56
N VAL A 463 24.46 0.80 -3.50
CA VAL A 463 24.83 -0.62 -3.41
C VAL A 463 24.60 -1.16 -2.00
N SER A 464 24.51 -2.48 -1.87
CA SER A 464 24.27 -3.16 -0.58
C SER A 464 25.50 -3.84 0.02
N THR A 465 26.66 -3.83 -0.66
CA THR A 465 27.91 -4.42 -0.13
C THR A 465 29.11 -3.52 -0.45
N ILE A 466 30.16 -3.62 0.37
CA ILE A 466 31.44 -2.93 0.09
C ILE A 466 32.10 -3.53 -1.16
N SER A 467 31.91 -4.83 -1.42
CA SER A 467 32.40 -5.50 -2.64
C SER A 467 31.84 -4.86 -3.92
N ASP A 468 30.55 -4.56 -3.94
CA ASP A 468 29.90 -3.90 -5.07
C ASP A 468 30.39 -2.45 -5.26
N MET A 469 30.81 -1.78 -4.17
CA MET A 469 31.44 -0.45 -4.28
C MET A 469 32.69 -0.47 -5.18
N PHE A 470 33.49 -1.54 -5.14
CA PHE A 470 34.64 -1.67 -6.04
C PHE A 470 34.22 -1.79 -7.52
N GLN A 471 33.07 -2.39 -7.81
CA GLN A 471 32.61 -2.58 -9.20
C GLN A 471 32.13 -1.27 -9.84
N ILE A 472 31.57 -0.36 -9.03
CA ILE A 472 30.99 0.90 -9.51
C ILE A 472 32.02 2.03 -9.68
N GLN A 473 33.29 1.84 -9.30
CA GLN A 473 34.34 2.86 -9.49
C GLN A 473 34.44 3.31 -10.96
N SER A 474 34.22 2.39 -11.89
CA SER A 474 34.19 2.68 -13.34
C SER A 474 33.10 3.66 -13.78
N MET A 475 32.05 3.84 -12.97
CA MET A 475 30.96 4.79 -13.24
C MET A 475 31.30 6.21 -12.80
N SER A 476 32.40 6.40 -12.06
CA SER A 476 32.83 7.70 -11.49
C SER A 476 31.69 8.44 -10.76
N PRO A 477 31.03 7.80 -9.77
CA PRO A 477 29.92 8.43 -9.05
C PRO A 477 30.39 9.65 -8.25
N ILE A 478 29.56 10.70 -8.18
CA ILE A 478 29.86 11.87 -7.35
C ILE A 478 29.80 11.54 -5.85
N ARG A 479 28.90 10.62 -5.51
CA ARG A 479 28.69 10.03 -4.18
C ARG A 479 28.26 8.58 -4.34
N VAL A 480 28.69 7.76 -3.40
CA VAL A 480 28.24 6.37 -3.28
C VAL A 480 27.30 6.29 -2.09
N ILE A 481 26.17 5.63 -2.27
CA ILE A 481 25.24 5.33 -1.20
C ILE A 481 25.45 3.86 -0.83
N LEU A 482 25.77 3.60 0.43
CA LEU A 482 25.93 2.25 0.97
C LEU A 482 24.76 1.97 1.90
N GLU A 483 23.98 0.94 1.62
CA GLU A 483 22.94 0.49 2.55
C GLU A 483 23.57 -0.02 3.84
N LEU A 484 23.01 0.37 4.99
CA LEU A 484 23.35 -0.19 6.30
C LEU A 484 22.47 -1.42 6.54
N ASN A 485 23.03 -2.58 6.26
CA ASN A 485 22.48 -3.90 6.51
C ASN A 485 23.41 -4.69 7.45
N PHE A 486 23.05 -5.92 7.81
CA PHE A 486 23.86 -6.74 8.71
C PHE A 486 25.33 -6.88 8.27
N GLU A 487 25.58 -7.16 6.98
CA GLU A 487 26.93 -7.35 6.43
C GLU A 487 27.75 -6.06 6.50
N THR A 488 27.22 -4.96 5.98
CA THR A 488 27.89 -3.66 5.90
C THR A 488 28.08 -3.03 7.27
N GLN A 489 27.12 -3.18 8.20
CA GLN A 489 27.28 -2.76 9.59
C GLN A 489 28.48 -3.49 10.21
N SER A 490 28.52 -4.82 10.09
CA SER A 490 29.62 -5.63 10.63
C SER A 490 30.97 -5.25 10.04
N ASP A 491 31.03 -5.00 8.73
CA ASP A 491 32.27 -4.62 8.04
C ASP A 491 32.75 -3.22 8.42
N LEU A 492 31.84 -2.24 8.52
CA LEU A 492 32.17 -0.86 8.88
C LEU A 492 32.65 -0.75 10.32
N LEU A 493 31.93 -1.35 11.28
CA LEU A 493 32.26 -1.28 12.71
C LEU A 493 33.58 -1.97 13.06
N ALA A 494 33.90 -3.09 12.38
CA ALA A 494 35.13 -3.83 12.62
C ALA A 494 36.28 -3.41 11.68
N HIS A 495 36.07 -2.41 10.81
CA HIS A 495 37.04 -1.98 9.78
C HIS A 495 37.62 -3.14 8.96
N LYS A 496 36.80 -4.14 8.64
CA LYS A 496 37.27 -5.38 7.99
C LYS A 496 37.82 -5.16 6.57
N THR A 497 37.24 -4.19 5.88
CA THR A 497 37.51 -3.93 4.46
C THR A 497 37.90 -2.47 4.25
N VAL A 498 38.98 -2.24 3.49
CA VAL A 498 39.38 -0.88 3.08
C VAL A 498 38.36 -0.32 2.09
N LEU A 499 37.83 0.87 2.38
CA LEU A 499 36.79 1.49 1.55
C LEU A 499 37.38 2.03 0.22
N PRO A 500 36.76 1.74 -0.95
CA PRO A 500 37.22 2.24 -2.25
C PRO A 500 36.93 3.73 -2.49
N PHE A 501 36.18 4.37 -1.58
CA PHE A 501 35.83 5.79 -1.62
C PHE A 501 36.10 6.41 -0.24
N SER A 502 36.37 7.72 -0.22
CA SER A 502 36.52 8.44 1.04
C SER A 502 35.18 8.50 1.80
N LYS A 503 35.22 8.54 3.13
CA LYS A 503 34.01 8.68 3.97
C LYS A 503 33.16 9.92 3.63
N LYS A 504 33.79 10.99 3.10
CA LYS A 504 33.08 12.20 2.59
C LYS A 504 32.30 11.95 1.30
N GLN A 505 32.68 10.93 0.53
CA GLN A 505 31.99 10.52 -0.69
C GLN A 505 30.91 9.46 -0.43
N ILE A 506 30.92 8.82 0.75
CA ILE A 506 29.98 7.77 1.12
C ILE A 506 28.82 8.40 1.89
N ILE A 507 27.61 8.00 1.52
CA ILE A 507 26.36 8.30 2.22
C ILE A 507 25.83 6.98 2.76
N ILE A 508 25.52 6.92 4.05
CA ILE A 508 24.93 5.71 4.65
C ILE A 508 23.41 5.77 4.46
N SER A 509 22.83 4.77 3.82
CA SER A 509 21.36 4.65 3.68
C SER A 509 20.82 3.68 4.71
N LEU A 510 19.93 4.18 5.58
CA LEU A 510 19.35 3.40 6.66
C LEU A 510 18.15 2.58 6.19
N ASN A 511 17.80 1.53 6.95
CA ASN A 511 16.74 0.60 6.58
C ASN A 511 15.37 1.23 6.93
N PRO A 512 14.38 1.26 6.01
CA PRO A 512 13.05 1.77 6.33
C PRO A 512 12.36 1.07 7.52
N TYR A 513 12.81 -0.13 7.93
CA TYR A 513 12.26 -0.86 9.06
C TYR A 513 13.13 -0.70 10.32
N VAL A 514 12.58 -0.08 11.37
CA VAL A 514 13.33 0.20 12.63
C VAL A 514 12.57 -0.32 13.85
N PRO A 515 12.60 -1.65 14.10
CA PRO A 515 11.87 -2.25 15.20
C PRO A 515 12.44 -1.86 16.55
N GLN A 516 11.57 -1.75 17.56
CA GLN A 516 11.97 -1.43 18.93
C GLN A 516 13.08 -2.36 19.45
N ALA A 517 13.07 -3.65 19.09
CA ALA A 517 14.07 -4.62 19.53
C ALA A 517 15.51 -4.27 19.11
N SER A 518 15.71 -3.56 18.00
CA SER A 518 17.04 -3.16 17.49
C SER A 518 17.26 -1.66 17.49
N ALA A 519 16.32 -0.86 18.00
CA ALA A 519 16.39 0.60 17.97
C ALA A 519 17.60 1.14 18.75
N GLN A 520 17.89 0.54 19.92
CA GLN A 520 19.06 0.93 20.72
C GLN A 520 20.38 0.59 20.01
N GLU A 521 20.52 -0.63 19.50
CA GLU A 521 21.71 -1.07 18.75
C GLU A 521 21.95 -0.18 17.52
N LEU A 522 20.89 0.19 16.80
CA LEU A 522 20.98 1.11 15.68
C LEU A 522 21.48 2.48 16.14
N SER A 523 20.96 3.03 17.24
CA SER A 523 21.43 4.31 17.77
C SER A 523 22.92 4.28 18.12
N GLU A 524 23.38 3.23 18.81
CA GLU A 524 24.80 3.04 19.15
C GLU A 524 25.67 2.90 17.89
N THR A 525 25.19 2.16 16.90
CA THR A 525 25.86 2.01 15.59
C THR A 525 25.99 3.36 14.88
N LEU A 526 24.92 4.17 14.87
CA LEU A 526 24.94 5.50 14.26
C LEU A 526 25.95 6.42 14.96
N GLU A 527 25.99 6.42 16.28
CA GLU A 527 26.98 7.20 17.04
C GLU A 527 28.41 6.81 16.70
N HIS A 528 28.68 5.50 16.59
CA HIS A 528 29.98 5.00 16.18
C HIS A 528 30.35 5.44 14.76
N LEU A 529 29.45 5.29 13.78
CA LEU A 529 29.70 5.73 12.40
C LEU A 529 29.95 7.25 12.31
N ILE A 530 29.25 8.04 13.11
CA ILE A 530 29.44 9.51 13.16
C ILE A 530 30.81 9.87 13.72
N ALA A 531 31.23 9.18 14.80
CA ALA A 531 32.56 9.32 15.39
C ALA A 531 33.66 8.87 14.41
N ASP A 532 33.41 7.82 13.63
CA ASP A 532 34.30 7.32 12.58
C ASP A 532 34.36 8.25 11.35
N GLY A 533 33.52 9.29 11.29
CA GLY A 533 33.63 10.37 10.31
C GLY A 533 32.65 10.30 9.15
N PHE A 534 31.65 9.42 9.19
CA PHE A 534 30.49 9.51 8.30
C PHE A 534 29.62 10.70 8.70
N LYS A 535 29.23 11.53 7.72
CA LYS A 535 28.53 12.81 7.98
C LYS A 535 27.22 12.98 7.24
N THR A 536 26.85 12.07 6.34
CA THR A 536 25.63 12.19 5.54
C THR A 536 24.88 10.87 5.54
N PHE A 537 23.59 10.95 5.88
CA PHE A 537 22.72 9.78 6.03
C PHE A 537 21.44 9.97 5.21
N ILE A 538 20.99 8.90 4.55
CA ILE A 538 19.65 8.81 3.99
C ILE A 538 18.76 8.15 5.04
N VAL A 539 17.72 8.87 5.45
CA VAL A 539 16.71 8.41 6.40
C VAL A 539 15.45 7.96 5.66
N ASN A 540 14.96 6.78 6.00
CA ASN A 540 13.80 6.12 5.43
C ASN A 540 12.70 5.86 6.48
N ASN A 541 12.95 6.13 7.77
CA ASN A 541 11.99 6.00 8.87
C ASN A 541 12.03 7.22 9.81
N LEU A 542 10.91 7.53 10.47
CA LEU A 542 10.81 8.63 11.43
C LEU A 542 11.71 8.45 12.66
N ALA A 543 11.91 7.20 13.10
CA ALA A 543 12.80 6.89 14.23
C ALA A 543 14.23 7.37 13.97
N GLU A 544 14.72 7.23 12.73
CA GLU A 544 16.07 7.62 12.35
C GLU A 544 16.27 9.14 12.37
N ILE A 545 15.23 9.90 11.98
CA ILE A 545 15.22 11.37 12.10
C ILE A 545 15.39 11.76 13.56
N GLN A 546 14.66 11.09 14.46
CA GLN A 546 14.72 11.34 15.90
C GLN A 546 16.10 10.96 16.49
N MET A 547 16.69 9.83 16.08
CA MET A 547 18.02 9.36 16.52
C MET A 547 19.16 10.29 16.08
N LEU A 548 19.09 10.81 14.85
CA LEU A 548 20.14 11.66 14.27
C LEU A 548 19.96 13.15 14.58
N LYS A 549 18.82 13.55 15.18
CA LYS A 549 18.53 14.94 15.51
C LYS A 549 19.60 15.53 16.43
N GLY A 550 20.17 16.66 16.02
CA GLY A 550 21.18 17.38 16.79
C GLY A 550 22.58 16.76 16.79
N LYS A 551 22.83 15.68 16.02
CA LYS A 551 24.14 15.01 15.96
C LYS A 551 25.15 15.66 15.00
N GLY A 552 24.82 16.83 14.42
CA GLY A 552 25.72 17.55 13.51
C GLY A 552 25.99 16.82 12.19
N VAL A 553 25.01 16.05 11.70
CA VAL A 553 25.06 15.31 10.43
C VAL A 553 24.10 15.90 9.40
N ASN A 554 24.33 15.58 8.14
CA ASN A 554 23.43 15.95 7.05
C ASN A 554 22.44 14.81 6.79
N LEU A 555 21.17 15.16 6.63
CA LEU A 555 20.10 14.21 6.34
C LEU A 555 19.56 14.41 4.91
N ILE A 556 19.25 13.29 4.27
CA ILE A 556 18.51 13.22 3.01
C ILE A 556 17.27 12.37 3.28
N ALA A 557 16.07 12.90 3.01
CA ALA A 557 14.86 12.10 3.09
C ALA A 557 14.82 11.11 1.92
N GLY A 558 14.79 9.83 2.25
CA GLY A 558 14.72 8.75 1.28
C GLY A 558 13.30 8.52 0.73
N PRO A 559 13.17 7.59 -0.24
CA PRO A 559 11.94 7.43 -1.02
C PRO A 559 10.73 6.90 -0.21
N TYR A 560 10.96 6.34 0.98
CA TYR A 560 9.91 5.78 1.84
C TYR A 560 9.25 6.83 2.76
N LEU A 561 9.76 8.08 2.76
CA LEU A 561 9.12 9.23 3.43
C LEU A 561 8.10 9.97 2.53
N TYR A 562 7.76 9.39 1.38
CA TYR A 562 6.60 9.73 0.54
C TYR A 562 6.35 11.21 0.25
N THR A 563 7.33 11.90 -0.34
CA THR A 563 7.21 13.28 -0.82
C THR A 563 6.43 13.38 -2.15
N PHE A 564 5.13 13.07 -2.14
CA PHE A 564 4.25 13.17 -3.31
C PHE A 564 3.63 14.55 -3.51
N ASN A 565 3.72 15.43 -2.51
CA ASN A 565 3.18 16.78 -2.55
C ASN A 565 4.06 17.75 -1.73
N ARG A 566 3.93 19.06 -1.99
CA ARG A 566 4.76 20.10 -1.37
C ARG A 566 4.52 20.24 0.14
N TRP A 567 3.34 19.88 0.63
CA TRP A 567 3.03 19.93 2.06
C TRP A 567 3.80 18.87 2.84
N ALA A 568 3.93 17.66 2.28
CA ALA A 568 4.77 16.61 2.84
C ALA A 568 6.26 17.01 2.82
N VAL A 569 6.72 17.66 1.75
CA VAL A 569 8.08 18.22 1.68
C VAL A 569 8.30 19.29 2.76
N SER A 570 7.37 20.22 2.93
CA SER A 570 7.44 21.27 3.97
C SER A 570 7.40 20.69 5.38
N TRP A 571 6.67 19.60 5.62
CA TRP A 571 6.71 18.93 6.92
C TRP A 571 8.11 18.38 7.24
N LEU A 572 8.77 17.77 6.26
CA LEU A 572 10.14 17.26 6.40
C LEU A 572 11.18 18.39 6.52
N GLU A 573 10.94 19.54 5.88
CA GLU A 573 11.74 20.76 6.11
C GLU A 573 11.74 21.18 7.57
N ASN A 574 10.58 21.12 8.23
CA ASN A 574 10.46 21.40 9.66
C ASN A 574 11.19 20.39 10.54
N GLN A 575 11.63 19.26 9.98
CA GLN A 575 12.54 18.30 10.63
C GLN A 575 14.02 18.53 10.28
N ASN A 576 14.35 19.68 9.69
CA ASN A 576 15.68 20.09 9.26
C ASN A 576 16.24 19.22 8.10
N ILE A 577 15.37 18.78 7.19
CA ILE A 577 15.77 18.00 6.00
C ILE A 577 15.65 18.85 4.74
N GLY A 578 16.80 19.12 4.12
CA GLY A 578 16.92 19.97 2.93
C GLY A 578 17.00 19.23 1.59
N ALA A 579 17.19 17.91 1.59
CA ALA A 579 17.43 17.11 0.39
C ALA A 579 16.53 15.86 0.36
N PHE A 580 16.10 15.46 -0.83
CA PHE A 580 15.06 14.43 -1.01
C PHE A 580 15.39 13.46 -2.14
N ILE A 581 14.96 12.22 -1.99
CA ILE A 581 14.91 11.20 -3.03
C ILE A 581 13.45 10.97 -3.38
N THR A 582 13.11 11.05 -4.67
CA THR A 582 11.72 10.82 -5.10
C THR A 582 11.27 9.40 -4.78
N PRO A 583 10.03 9.20 -4.26
CA PRO A 583 9.41 7.88 -4.24
C PRO A 583 9.41 7.27 -5.66
N ILE A 584 9.84 6.02 -5.79
CA ILE A 584 9.96 5.37 -7.11
C ILE A 584 8.60 5.14 -7.81
N GLU A 585 7.52 5.12 -7.03
CA GLU A 585 6.14 5.08 -7.53
C GLU A 585 5.67 6.40 -8.15
N ASN A 586 6.43 7.49 -8.02
CA ASN A 586 6.05 8.81 -8.49
C ASN A 586 6.13 8.92 -10.02
N ASN A 587 5.41 9.88 -10.59
CA ASN A 587 5.39 10.13 -12.03
C ASN A 587 5.97 11.51 -12.36
N ARG A 588 6.35 11.71 -13.62
CA ARG A 588 7.00 12.96 -14.05
C ARG A 588 6.16 14.20 -13.77
N GLU A 589 4.88 14.16 -14.08
CA GLU A 589 3.98 15.31 -13.94
C GLU A 589 3.89 15.75 -12.47
N ASN A 590 3.64 14.81 -11.57
CA ASN A 590 3.55 15.09 -10.14
C ASN A 590 4.89 15.59 -9.56
N ILE A 591 6.03 15.04 -10.00
CA ILE A 591 7.35 15.55 -9.59
C ILE A 591 7.54 17.01 -10.02
N LEU A 592 7.15 17.37 -11.24
CA LEU A 592 7.26 18.74 -11.73
C LEU A 592 6.34 19.72 -10.99
N ASN A 593 5.14 19.27 -10.60
CA ASN A 593 4.17 20.05 -9.85
C ASN A 593 4.57 20.21 -8.37
N THR A 594 5.18 19.19 -7.78
CA THR A 594 5.65 19.20 -6.38
C THR A 594 6.90 20.07 -6.23
N PHE A 595 7.85 19.94 -7.15
CA PHE A 595 9.14 20.64 -7.11
C PHE A 595 9.23 21.68 -8.22
N GLU A 596 8.93 22.93 -7.87
CA GLU A 596 9.12 24.08 -8.75
C GLU A 596 10.60 24.29 -9.10
N ARG A 597 10.86 24.98 -10.21
CA ARG A 597 12.20 25.00 -10.84
C ARG A 597 13.31 25.51 -9.90
N ASN A 598 13.01 26.44 -9.02
CA ASN A 598 13.93 27.02 -8.03
C ASN A 598 14.29 26.08 -6.86
N VAL A 599 13.55 24.99 -6.66
CA VAL A 599 13.80 24.01 -5.57
C VAL A 599 14.22 22.63 -6.09
N ARG A 600 14.29 22.41 -7.41
CA ARG A 600 14.67 21.12 -8.02
C ARG A 600 16.09 20.65 -7.67
N ASP A 601 16.98 21.56 -7.28
CA ASP A 601 18.33 21.20 -6.83
C ASP A 601 18.32 20.38 -5.53
N ARG A 602 17.22 20.35 -4.80
CA ARG A 602 17.04 19.54 -3.58
C ARG A 602 16.69 18.09 -3.87
N LEU A 603 16.38 17.76 -5.12
CA LEU A 603 15.80 16.48 -5.48
C LEU A 603 16.78 15.62 -6.25
N MET A 604 16.89 14.37 -5.82
CA MET A 604 17.51 13.29 -6.58
C MET A 604 16.44 12.35 -7.13
N VAL A 605 16.50 12.11 -8.43
CA VAL A 605 15.55 11.27 -9.16
C VAL A 605 16.17 9.90 -9.42
N THR A 606 15.54 8.83 -8.98
CA THR A 606 15.96 7.46 -9.32
C THR A 606 15.69 7.20 -10.78
N VAL A 607 16.74 6.82 -11.52
CA VAL A 607 16.66 6.56 -12.97
C VAL A 607 16.87 5.10 -13.35
N TYR A 608 17.35 4.28 -12.43
CA TYR A 608 17.52 2.84 -12.60
C TYR A 608 17.43 2.17 -11.23
N ALA A 609 16.65 1.09 -11.10
CA ALA A 609 16.52 0.36 -9.84
C ALA A 609 15.89 -1.03 -9.99
N TYR A 610 16.18 -1.91 -9.04
CA TYR A 610 15.36 -3.09 -8.73
C TYR A 610 14.46 -2.77 -7.53
N PRO A 611 13.24 -2.25 -7.73
CA PRO A 611 12.40 -1.80 -6.62
C PRO A 611 12.05 -2.96 -5.67
N ALA A 612 12.24 -2.75 -4.37
CA ALA A 612 11.68 -3.62 -3.34
C ALA A 612 10.14 -3.56 -3.40
N LEU A 613 9.52 -4.56 -4.02
CA LEU A 613 8.06 -4.62 -4.23
C LEU A 613 7.33 -4.80 -2.90
N PHE A 614 7.90 -5.58 -2.00
CA PHE A 614 7.52 -5.64 -0.58
C PHE A 614 8.65 -6.27 0.24
N ARG A 615 8.56 -6.09 1.55
CA ARG A 615 9.57 -6.51 2.54
C ARG A 615 8.88 -7.28 3.66
N ILE A 616 9.51 -8.30 4.21
CA ILE A 616 8.99 -9.13 5.30
C ILE A 616 10.06 -9.20 6.38
N ARG A 617 9.66 -8.99 7.65
CA ARG A 617 10.57 -9.01 8.80
C ARG A 617 11.36 -10.31 8.98
N PHE A 618 10.84 -11.44 8.52
CA PHE A 618 11.43 -12.76 8.76
C PHE A 618 11.97 -13.42 7.49
N LYS A 619 12.80 -14.44 7.68
CA LYS A 619 13.25 -15.33 6.60
C LYS A 619 12.13 -16.24 6.13
N LEU A 620 12.13 -16.53 4.85
CA LEU A 620 11.30 -17.61 4.32
C LEU A 620 11.77 -18.97 4.88
N PRO A 621 10.85 -19.89 5.17
CA PRO A 621 11.19 -21.24 5.61
C PRO A 621 12.05 -21.98 4.59
N GLU A 622 12.84 -22.97 5.02
CA GLU A 622 13.63 -23.82 4.12
C GLU A 622 12.79 -24.51 3.02
N SER A 623 11.50 -24.74 3.28
CA SER A 623 10.56 -25.28 2.27
C SER A 623 10.30 -24.35 1.08
N TYR A 624 10.73 -23.09 1.16
CA TYR A 624 10.71 -22.08 0.11
C TYR A 624 12.09 -22.03 -0.56
N ASP A 625 12.54 -23.19 -1.05
CA ASP A 625 13.80 -23.37 -1.77
C ASP A 625 13.68 -22.86 -3.22
N PHE A 626 13.44 -21.56 -3.38
CA PHE A 626 13.41 -20.89 -4.67
C PHE A 626 13.89 -19.45 -4.55
N MET A 627 14.59 -18.98 -5.59
CA MET A 627 14.93 -17.55 -5.75
C MET A 627 14.03 -16.86 -6.77
N TYR A 628 13.48 -17.62 -7.72
CA TYR A 628 12.73 -17.11 -8.86
C TYR A 628 11.30 -17.66 -8.87
N PHE A 629 10.35 -16.79 -9.21
CA PHE A 629 8.95 -17.17 -9.34
C PHE A 629 8.21 -16.26 -10.34
N TRP A 630 7.09 -16.75 -10.88
CA TRP A 630 6.31 -16.11 -11.92
C TRP A 630 4.83 -16.07 -11.57
N ASP A 631 4.17 -14.97 -11.94
CA ASP A 631 2.71 -14.90 -11.88
C ASP A 631 2.05 -15.61 -13.09
N LYS A 632 0.72 -15.63 -13.12
CA LYS A 632 -0.05 -16.24 -14.22
C LYS A 632 0.16 -15.57 -15.60
N LYS A 633 0.79 -14.41 -15.65
CA LYS A 633 1.16 -13.70 -16.89
C LYS A 633 2.63 -13.89 -17.25
N GLU A 634 3.29 -14.86 -16.59
CA GLU A 634 4.71 -15.17 -16.78
C GLU A 634 5.63 -13.99 -16.44
N MET A 635 5.17 -13.04 -15.61
CA MET A 635 6.04 -11.95 -15.15
C MET A 635 7.04 -12.49 -14.11
N PRO A 636 8.36 -12.33 -14.33
CA PRO A 636 9.38 -12.86 -13.44
C PRO A 636 9.64 -11.97 -12.23
N PHE A 637 9.77 -12.61 -11.07
CA PHE A 637 10.14 -11.99 -9.80
C PHE A 637 11.27 -12.76 -9.15
N LYS A 638 11.99 -12.04 -8.30
CA LYS A 638 13.07 -12.58 -7.48
C LYS A 638 12.77 -12.35 -6.00
N VAL A 639 13.17 -13.31 -5.17
CA VAL A 639 13.12 -13.20 -3.71
C VAL A 639 14.52 -13.33 -3.12
N LEU A 640 14.81 -12.52 -2.11
CA LEU A 640 16.02 -12.58 -1.30
C LEU A 640 15.61 -12.69 0.16
N SER A 641 16.10 -13.71 0.86
CA SER A 641 15.76 -14.00 2.24
C SER A 641 17.04 -14.24 3.03
N ASN A 642 17.36 -13.35 3.97
CA ASN A 642 18.59 -13.37 4.76
C ASN A 642 18.34 -12.86 6.19
N GLN A 643 19.38 -12.52 6.95
CA GLN A 643 19.25 -12.05 8.33
C GLN A 643 18.51 -10.71 8.47
N ASP A 644 18.49 -9.88 7.42
CA ASP A 644 17.74 -8.62 7.38
C ASP A 644 16.24 -8.83 7.05
N GLY A 645 15.81 -10.09 6.90
CA GLY A 645 14.44 -10.46 6.51
C GLY A 645 14.35 -10.90 5.05
N THR A 646 13.16 -10.75 4.46
CA THR A 646 12.88 -11.12 3.07
C THR A 646 12.47 -9.92 2.24
N VAL A 647 13.00 -9.79 1.03
CA VAL A 647 12.60 -8.78 0.05
C VAL A 647 12.22 -9.45 -1.26
N VAL A 648 11.09 -9.03 -1.84
CA VAL A 648 10.67 -9.44 -3.18
C VAL A 648 10.85 -8.28 -4.16
N MET A 649 11.42 -8.57 -5.32
CA MET A 649 11.80 -7.61 -6.36
C MET A 649 11.37 -8.12 -7.75
N PRO A 650 11.20 -7.24 -8.75
CA PRO A 650 11.07 -7.71 -10.12
C PRO A 650 12.41 -8.24 -10.63
N GLU A 651 12.40 -9.20 -11.55
CA GLU A 651 13.63 -9.59 -12.25
C GLU A 651 14.03 -8.57 -13.31
N ASN A 652 13.04 -7.89 -13.89
CA ASN A 652 13.26 -6.82 -14.85
C ASN A 652 13.34 -5.46 -14.12
N PRO A 653 14.43 -4.69 -14.26
CA PRO A 653 14.59 -3.46 -13.51
C PRO A 653 13.67 -2.35 -14.02
N PHE A 654 13.41 -1.40 -13.14
CA PHE A 654 12.91 -0.09 -13.51
C PHE A 654 14.02 0.71 -14.21
N SER A 655 13.71 1.38 -15.32
CA SER A 655 14.65 2.30 -15.96
C SER A 655 13.98 3.50 -16.61
N ILE A 656 14.51 4.69 -16.34
CA ILE A 656 14.30 5.96 -17.05
C ILE A 656 15.62 6.63 -17.45
N THR A 657 16.67 5.84 -17.62
CA THR A 657 18.02 6.32 -18.00
C THR A 657 18.04 7.10 -19.31
N ASP A 658 17.22 6.75 -20.31
CA ASP A 658 17.06 7.50 -21.56
C ASP A 658 16.35 8.86 -21.41
N LYS A 659 15.76 9.12 -20.23
CA LYS A 659 15.12 10.40 -19.90
C LYS A 659 16.02 11.34 -19.10
N THR A 660 17.24 10.91 -18.74
CA THR A 660 18.20 11.73 -17.99
C THR A 660 18.50 13.08 -18.64
N ALA A 661 18.68 13.14 -19.97
CA ALA A 661 18.88 14.40 -20.67
C ALA A 661 17.65 15.34 -20.57
N GLN A 662 16.43 14.78 -20.55
CA GLN A 662 15.22 15.56 -20.35
C GLN A 662 15.10 16.03 -18.89
N LEU A 663 15.41 15.16 -17.91
CA LEU A 663 15.45 15.52 -16.49
C LEU A 663 16.39 16.70 -16.24
N GLN A 664 17.58 16.69 -16.84
CA GLN A 664 18.53 17.81 -16.75
C GLN A 664 17.97 19.10 -17.35
N LYS A 665 17.29 19.03 -18.51
CA LYS A 665 16.60 20.20 -19.10
C LYS A 665 15.48 20.71 -18.20
N ASP A 666 14.78 19.81 -17.53
CA ASP A 666 13.75 20.12 -16.55
C ASP A 666 14.36 20.67 -15.24
N GLY A 667 15.69 20.67 -15.08
CA GLY A 667 16.38 21.24 -13.91
C GLY A 667 16.68 20.24 -12.79
N PHE A 668 16.48 18.95 -13.02
CA PHE A 668 16.93 17.90 -12.10
C PHE A 668 18.37 17.52 -12.42
N ARG A 669 19.29 17.88 -11.53
CA ARG A 669 20.75 17.73 -11.73
C ARG A 669 21.37 16.57 -10.96
N ARG A 670 20.54 15.83 -10.19
CA ARG A 670 20.96 14.68 -9.39
C ARG A 670 20.15 13.47 -9.80
N ILE A 671 20.85 12.42 -10.20
CA ILE A 671 20.23 11.16 -10.60
C ILE A 671 20.79 10.03 -9.75
N LEU A 672 19.94 9.08 -9.42
CA LEU A 672 20.29 7.87 -8.67
C LEU A 672 20.21 6.63 -9.55
N ILE A 673 21.29 5.86 -9.56
CA ILE A 673 21.33 4.50 -10.09
C ILE A 673 21.41 3.57 -8.89
N ASP A 674 20.36 2.79 -8.67
CA ASP A 674 20.21 1.94 -7.49
C ASP A 674 20.42 0.47 -7.86
N PHE A 675 21.55 -0.11 -7.43
CA PHE A 675 21.84 -1.54 -7.53
C PHE A 675 21.66 -2.26 -6.19
N SER A 676 20.91 -1.67 -5.25
CA SER A 676 20.67 -2.31 -3.97
C SER A 676 20.07 -3.70 -4.15
N ARG A 677 20.52 -4.64 -3.31
CA ARG A 677 20.02 -6.02 -3.22
C ARG A 677 20.24 -6.81 -4.50
N THR A 678 21.11 -6.38 -5.40
CA THR A 678 21.56 -7.18 -6.53
C THR A 678 23.09 -7.25 -6.53
N LYS A 679 23.63 -8.29 -7.17
CA LYS A 679 25.07 -8.41 -7.37
C LYS A 679 25.48 -7.50 -8.52
N VAL A 680 26.34 -6.54 -8.27
CA VAL A 680 26.73 -5.57 -9.31
C VAL A 680 27.74 -6.19 -10.26
N THR A 681 27.48 -6.05 -11.56
CA THR A 681 28.42 -6.50 -12.61
C THR A 681 28.94 -5.32 -13.43
N ARG A 682 30.20 -5.40 -13.89
CA ARG A 682 30.78 -4.37 -14.78
C ARG A 682 30.01 -4.22 -16.09
N ALA A 683 29.43 -5.31 -16.60
CA ALA A 683 28.63 -5.31 -17.82
C ALA A 683 27.36 -4.46 -17.64
N GLU A 684 26.67 -4.66 -16.52
CA GLU A 684 25.47 -3.91 -16.15
C GLU A 684 25.79 -2.42 -15.91
N CYS A 685 26.85 -2.10 -15.16
CA CYS A 685 27.32 -0.72 -14.99
C CYS A 685 27.55 -0.03 -16.35
N LYS A 686 28.26 -0.71 -17.27
CA LYS A 686 28.54 -0.18 -18.61
C LYS A 686 27.26 0.00 -19.43
N MET A 687 26.30 -0.92 -19.32
CA MET A 687 25.00 -0.83 -19.99
C MET A 687 24.23 0.41 -19.52
N VAL A 688 24.10 0.60 -18.20
CA VAL A 688 23.39 1.74 -17.61
C VAL A 688 24.06 3.07 -18.01
N VAL A 689 25.38 3.17 -17.87
CA VAL A 689 26.13 4.38 -18.26
C VAL A 689 25.98 4.68 -19.76
N ASN A 690 26.08 3.67 -20.62
CA ASN A 690 25.88 3.83 -22.06
C ASN A 690 24.47 4.32 -22.40
N SER A 691 23.46 3.80 -21.70
CA SER A 691 22.07 4.22 -21.89
C SER A 691 21.87 5.70 -21.55
N ILE A 692 22.47 6.16 -20.45
CA ILE A 692 22.45 7.58 -20.04
C ILE A 692 23.14 8.45 -21.10
N ILE A 693 24.37 8.11 -21.49
CA ILE A 693 25.16 8.88 -22.46
C ILE A 693 24.47 8.95 -23.82
N LYS A 694 23.95 7.82 -24.30
CA LYS A 694 23.32 7.72 -25.62
C LYS A 694 21.83 8.13 -25.62
N SER A 695 21.25 8.34 -24.44
CA SER A 695 19.79 8.54 -24.27
C SER A 695 18.96 7.45 -24.95
N GLN A 696 19.37 6.18 -24.79
CA GLN A 696 18.71 5.02 -25.39
C GLN A 696 18.11 4.12 -24.32
N PRO A 697 16.88 3.60 -24.49
CA PRO A 697 16.27 2.73 -23.50
C PRO A 697 17.06 1.42 -23.35
N ILE A 698 17.08 0.88 -22.12
CA ILE A 698 17.64 -0.45 -21.85
C ILE A 698 16.55 -1.49 -22.19
N PRO A 699 16.86 -2.56 -22.94
CA PRO A 699 15.94 -3.67 -23.19
C PRO A 699 15.44 -4.30 -21.89
N GLU A 700 14.26 -4.93 -21.91
CA GLU A 700 13.73 -5.70 -20.77
C GLU A 700 13.60 -4.89 -19.46
N THR A 701 13.28 -3.59 -19.58
CA THR A 701 13.04 -2.71 -18.43
C THR A 701 11.62 -2.18 -18.39
N GLY A 702 11.12 -1.95 -17.17
CA GLY A 702 9.83 -1.31 -16.90
C GLY A 702 9.98 0.20 -16.66
N ARG A 703 8.94 0.97 -16.98
CA ARG A 703 8.84 2.39 -16.60
C ARG A 703 8.07 2.62 -15.29
N PHE A 704 7.57 1.54 -14.69
CA PHE A 704 6.69 1.59 -13.52
C PHE A 704 5.60 2.64 -13.72
N ASN A 705 5.45 3.62 -12.82
CA ASN A 705 4.44 4.67 -12.89
C ASN A 705 4.92 5.94 -13.61
N TRP A 706 6.15 6.00 -14.13
CA TRP A 706 6.78 7.25 -14.60
C TRP A 706 5.92 8.05 -15.60
N LYS A 707 5.26 7.34 -16.53
CA LYS A 707 4.43 7.93 -17.57
C LYS A 707 2.96 8.00 -17.17
N ASP A 708 2.38 6.87 -16.79
CA ASP A 708 0.91 6.75 -16.65
C ASP A 708 0.42 7.16 -15.26
N GLY A 709 1.32 7.32 -14.29
CA GLY A 709 0.99 7.64 -12.92
C GLY A 709 0.29 6.51 -12.18
N PHE A 710 -0.39 6.87 -11.08
CA PHE A 710 -1.21 5.92 -10.37
C PHE A 710 -2.45 5.55 -11.18
N TYR A 711 -2.95 4.34 -10.95
CA TYR A 711 -4.19 3.88 -11.55
C TYR A 711 -5.35 4.79 -11.13
N ASN A 712 -6.06 5.32 -12.12
CA ASN A 712 -7.25 6.14 -11.93
C ASN A 712 -8.43 5.50 -12.70
N PRO A 713 -9.47 4.99 -11.98
CA PRO A 713 -10.64 4.38 -12.61
C PRO A 713 -11.35 5.28 -13.64
N GLU A 714 -11.52 6.56 -13.32
CA GLU A 714 -12.23 7.53 -14.16
C GLU A 714 -11.46 7.80 -15.46
N LYS A 715 -10.14 7.97 -15.38
CA LYS A 715 -9.29 8.05 -16.59
C LYS A 715 -9.43 6.78 -17.43
N MET A 716 -9.46 5.60 -16.82
CA MET A 716 -9.58 4.32 -17.53
C MET A 716 -10.94 4.15 -18.22
N GLU A 717 -12.04 4.57 -17.58
CA GLU A 717 -13.37 4.57 -18.20
C GLU A 717 -13.45 5.58 -19.34
N ALA A 718 -12.90 6.78 -19.17
CA ALA A 718 -12.82 7.78 -20.23
C ALA A 718 -11.99 7.27 -21.43
N TYR A 719 -10.87 6.57 -21.18
CA TYR A 719 -10.09 5.93 -22.24
C TYR A 719 -10.86 4.83 -22.97
N LYS A 720 -11.59 3.98 -22.24
CA LYS A 720 -12.46 2.96 -22.84
C LYS A 720 -13.55 3.58 -23.70
N ALA A 721 -14.28 4.55 -23.17
CA ALA A 721 -15.31 5.27 -23.90
C ALA A 721 -14.75 5.99 -25.15
N SER A 722 -13.56 6.58 -25.05
CA SER A 722 -12.88 7.18 -26.19
C SER A 722 -12.44 6.15 -27.23
N ALA A 723 -11.94 4.98 -26.81
CA ALA A 723 -11.53 3.91 -27.71
C ALA A 723 -12.73 3.28 -28.42
N GLU A 724 -13.85 3.10 -27.70
CA GLU A 724 -15.13 2.65 -28.25
C GLU A 724 -15.67 3.65 -29.27
N ARG A 725 -15.62 4.97 -28.98
CA ARG A 725 -15.97 6.01 -29.96
C ARG A 725 -15.08 5.97 -31.20
N GLN A 726 -13.77 5.85 -31.04
CA GLN A 726 -12.85 5.75 -32.19
C GLN A 726 -13.05 4.47 -33.01
N ALA A 727 -13.39 3.36 -32.35
CA ALA A 727 -13.73 2.11 -33.01
C ALA A 727 -15.05 2.22 -33.78
N ALA A 728 -16.06 2.89 -33.19
CA ALA A 728 -17.33 3.18 -33.84
C ALA A 728 -17.15 4.11 -35.05
N GLU A 729 -16.39 5.21 -34.90
CA GLU A 729 -16.07 6.14 -36.00
C GLU A 729 -15.31 5.44 -37.14
N LYS A 730 -14.37 4.54 -36.83
CA LYS A 730 -13.68 3.73 -37.84
C LYS A 730 -14.61 2.73 -38.53
N ALA A 731 -15.53 2.11 -37.79
CA ALA A 731 -16.53 1.21 -38.35
C ALA A 731 -17.54 1.97 -39.24
N GLU A 732 -17.89 3.20 -38.86
CA GLU A 732 -18.79 4.09 -39.60
C GLU A 732 -18.11 4.68 -40.85
N MET A 733 -16.80 4.97 -40.78
CA MET A 733 -15.98 5.30 -41.96
C MET A 733 -15.82 4.10 -42.91
N ALA A 734 -15.76 2.88 -42.38
CA ALA A 734 -15.72 1.67 -43.18
C ALA A 734 -17.08 1.33 -43.82
N SER A 735 -18.20 1.69 -43.18
CA SER A 735 -19.56 1.46 -43.70
C SER A 735 -20.05 2.57 -44.64
N SER A 736 -19.54 3.80 -44.53
CA SER A 736 -19.94 4.96 -45.34
C SER A 736 -19.27 5.07 -46.72
N GLY A 737 -18.46 4.08 -47.13
CA GLY A 737 -18.06 3.91 -48.54
C GLY A 737 -17.21 5.04 -49.15
N ARG A 738 -16.59 5.92 -48.35
CA ARG A 738 -15.61 6.91 -48.87
C ARG A 738 -14.19 6.38 -48.83
N TYR A 739 -13.94 5.33 -49.60
CA TYR A 739 -12.58 4.94 -49.97
C TYR A 739 -12.25 5.60 -51.32
N ASN A 740 -11.67 6.81 -51.29
CA ASN A 740 -11.08 7.39 -52.49
C ASN A 740 -9.80 6.63 -52.80
N GLY A 741 -9.89 5.69 -53.75
CA GLY A 741 -8.75 4.99 -54.30
C GLY A 741 -7.88 5.93 -55.13
N TYR A 742 -6.58 5.90 -54.87
CA TYR A 742 -5.57 6.07 -55.92
C TYR A 742 -4.41 5.12 -55.68
N GLY A 743 -4.22 4.22 -56.65
CA GLY A 743 -2.89 3.71 -57.03
C GLY A 743 -2.40 2.44 -56.36
N ARG A 744 -2.84 1.28 -56.86
CA ARG A 744 -2.02 0.05 -56.84
C ARG A 744 -0.79 0.26 -57.73
N GLY A 745 0.39 0.35 -57.12
CA GLY A 745 1.69 0.17 -57.78
C GLY A 745 2.54 -0.74 -56.90
N GLY A 746 2.73 -1.99 -57.35
CA GLY A 746 3.25 -3.08 -56.53
C GLY A 746 4.68 -2.92 -56.04
N ARG A 747 5.00 -3.57 -54.93
CA ARG A 747 6.37 -3.89 -54.54
C ARG A 747 6.45 -5.30 -53.94
N LYS A 748 7.15 -6.17 -54.67
CA LYS A 748 7.83 -7.37 -54.17
C LYS A 748 9.00 -6.94 -53.27
N ASN A 749 9.32 -7.82 -52.31
CA ASN A 749 10.57 -8.04 -51.56
C ASN A 749 11.72 -7.03 -51.71
N GLY A 750 12.29 -6.64 -50.57
CA GLY A 750 13.65 -6.07 -50.52
C GLY A 750 13.97 -5.33 -49.23
N ASN A 751 14.40 -6.08 -48.22
CA ASN A 751 15.65 -5.91 -47.46
C ASN A 751 16.37 -4.53 -47.41
N PHE A 752 16.97 -4.28 -46.24
CA PHE A 752 18.14 -3.43 -45.93
C PHE A 752 18.01 -1.92 -45.62
N ASN A 753 18.52 -1.63 -44.40
CA ASN A 753 19.48 -0.58 -44.00
C ASN A 753 19.19 0.92 -44.19
N SER A 754 19.17 1.58 -43.03
CA SER A 754 20.14 2.57 -42.52
C SER A 754 20.55 3.79 -43.36
N SER A 755 20.83 4.86 -42.59
CA SER A 755 21.55 6.09 -42.96
C SER A 755 20.75 7.01 -43.87
N SER A 756 20.89 8.33 -43.90
CA SER A 756 21.55 9.40 -43.13
C SER A 756 21.30 10.62 -44.02
N GLY A 757 21.28 11.85 -43.48
CA GLY A 757 21.51 13.01 -44.37
C GLY A 757 20.72 14.25 -44.06
N TYR A 758 21.30 15.05 -43.16
CA TYR A 758 21.36 16.50 -43.17
C TYR A 758 21.03 17.26 -44.48
N GLY A 759 20.48 18.47 -44.31
CA GLY A 759 20.77 19.64 -45.15
C GLY A 759 19.52 20.42 -45.54
N LYS A 760 19.13 21.46 -44.78
CA LYS A 760 19.53 22.88 -44.90
C LYS A 760 18.94 23.63 -46.11
N ASN A 761 18.18 24.68 -45.74
CA ASN A 761 18.17 26.06 -46.25
C ASN A 761 17.47 26.44 -47.57
N GLY A 762 16.83 27.61 -47.47
CA GLY A 762 16.32 28.45 -48.56
C GLY A 762 14.79 28.40 -48.59
N GLY A 763 14.02 29.32 -48.00
CA GLY A 763 14.16 30.77 -48.12
C GLY A 763 13.46 31.23 -49.39
N ASP A 764 12.30 31.89 -49.28
CA ASP A 764 12.13 33.32 -49.59
C ASP A 764 10.68 33.67 -50.00
N LYS A 765 10.18 34.79 -49.45
CA LYS A 765 9.18 35.75 -50.00
C LYS A 765 7.77 35.21 -50.37
N ARG A 766 6.66 35.90 -50.08
CA ARG A 766 6.41 37.34 -50.02
C ARG A 766 4.95 37.56 -49.54
N LYS A 767 4.76 38.62 -48.74
CA LYS A 767 3.69 39.65 -48.79
C LYS A 767 2.22 39.16 -48.81
N LYS A 768 1.31 39.70 -47.99
CA LYS A 768 1.05 41.14 -47.78
C LYS A 768 0.00 41.33 -46.65
N SER A 769 0.25 42.35 -45.81
CA SER A 769 -0.66 43.38 -45.28
C SER A 769 -1.96 42.98 -44.54
N ASN A 770 -2.41 43.59 -43.44
CA ASN A 770 -2.19 44.97 -42.97
C ASN A 770 -2.71 45.17 -41.51
N SER A 771 -1.91 45.87 -40.69
CA SER A 771 -2.25 47.05 -39.82
C SER A 771 -3.44 46.97 -38.84
N PHE A 772 -3.33 47.28 -37.54
CA PHE A 772 -3.03 48.59 -36.88
C PHE A 772 -2.49 48.34 -35.45
N SER A 773 -1.30 48.82 -35.03
CA SER A 773 -0.95 50.13 -34.41
C SER A 773 -1.68 50.45 -33.08
N LYS A 774 -1.05 50.17 -31.93
CA LYS A 774 -0.32 51.10 -31.00
C LYS A 774 -1.19 52.12 -30.25
N TYR A 775 -1.09 52.13 -28.91
CA TYR A 775 -0.89 53.30 -28.01
C TYR A 775 -0.51 52.75 -26.61
N SER A 776 0.78 52.72 -26.21
CA SER A 776 1.47 53.64 -25.28
C SER A 776 0.78 53.95 -23.95
N ALA A 777 1.48 53.59 -22.87
CA ALA A 777 1.30 54.06 -21.49
C ALA A 777 1.58 55.56 -21.34
N PRO A 778 1.18 56.16 -20.20
CA PRO A 778 2.23 56.69 -19.33
C PRO A 778 2.01 56.51 -17.82
N ARG A 779 3.12 56.73 -17.12
CA ARG A 779 3.37 56.73 -15.66
C ARG A 779 2.51 57.72 -14.87
N GLY A 780 2.31 57.44 -13.57
CA GLY A 780 1.94 58.45 -12.57
C GLY A 780 1.98 57.92 -11.13
N ARG A 781 2.83 58.53 -10.29
CA ARG A 781 3.04 58.28 -8.85
C ARG A 781 1.88 58.80 -7.99
N GLY A 782 1.72 58.29 -6.76
CA GLY A 782 0.97 59.02 -5.72
C GLY A 782 0.78 58.26 -4.41
N LYS A 783 1.38 58.78 -3.33
CA LYS A 783 1.29 58.36 -1.93
C LYS A 783 -0.14 58.34 -1.38
N ARG A 784 -0.48 57.36 -0.55
CA ARG A 784 -0.81 57.51 0.88
C ARG A 784 -0.88 56.15 1.55
#